data_AF-A0A944CQR0-F1
#
_entry.id   AF-A0A944CQR0-F1
#
_cell.length_a   1.000
_cell.length_b   1.000
_cell.length_c   1.000
_cell.angle_alpha   90.00
_cell.angle_beta   90.00
_cell.angle_gamma   90.00
#
_symmetry.space_group_name_H-M   'P 1'
#
loop_
_entity.id
_entity.type
_entity.pdbx_description
1 polymer ?
#
loop_
_entity_poly.entity_id
_entity_poly.type
_entity_poly.pdbx_seq_one_letter_code
_entity_poly.pdbx_strand_id
1 'polypeptide(L)'
;MVQTSLNPNINPASETEPGYGQMFAVILRRFPWLLLVLLSSTAIAGIITLKTEPSFKSTMQLLVEPNYQGKKETDNTESQFTDTNVEVDTATQLNLMQSSGLIKKAVDKLKAEYPDLTVMDLKKSLVLTQIKSPEDKVATKIFQVDYTSNDPGKAQKVLQTIQQVYLEYNKQQQNSRLQKGLQVIREQLRKATDEVTVSEANLQRFRRNQNLIDPDAQAKTVETTLNTVQQERQATRSLYEEALAKQKSLQVQLNRSPQNALVSSRLSQSTRYQGLLNEIQKTELALAQERLRFTDDTPGVQKLNEQLQSQKQLLQKEVSRTLGESTNPVFSSGDNLLAQGQLGQIDLNLTGQLVETQTTIVALIARDQTLAAKEKELQADLKRFPSLLAYYNRILPQLQFSRERLEQLLRAEQKLRQELSKGGFNWEVVEEPQEGSQTGPNMRQNLLLGGVIGLMLGGAAAFIREASDDAVHTTAELEKQAALPLLGTTPKLPPARPRESMIKLPFGKPEVLAPWTIQVLQSSPRWESLDLIYKNIELLNKVSDLRSLMVTSALPDDGKSALALGLAMSAARLHKKVLLIDANLRDPNLHKQLNLPNEQGLSSLLESEVNLPNHISVPYSGSSYIDILTAGPIPTDPAHLLSSPRMIQLMAAFEENYDLVIIDAPSVLGLVDAMLTASSCRSVVMMASMGKVTRTQLNQATRMLSKLNLIGVVANGASPSDSTYVPYVKPKQLVLQPAMEE
;
A
#
# COMPACT_ATOMS: atom_id res chain seq x y z
N MET A 1 35.37 -30.43 73.54
CA MET A 1 36.02 -31.50 72.75
C MET A 1 35.31 -31.54 71.40
N VAL A 2 36.05 -31.21 70.34
CA VAL A 2 35.53 -30.93 69.00
C VAL A 2 35.25 -32.25 68.27
N GLN A 3 33.98 -32.49 67.92
CA GLN A 3 33.59 -33.49 66.93
C GLN A 3 33.52 -32.78 65.57
N THR A 4 34.44 -33.13 64.67
CA THR A 4 34.43 -32.70 63.27
C THR A 4 33.96 -33.87 62.41
N SER A 5 32.66 -33.93 62.15
CA SER A 5 32.06 -34.71 61.07
C SER A 5 32.32 -34.00 59.75
N LEU A 6 33.31 -34.45 58.98
CA LEU A 6 33.48 -34.06 57.58
C LEU A 6 32.69 -35.03 56.72
N ASN A 7 31.43 -34.68 56.48
CA ASN A 7 30.60 -35.28 55.44
C ASN A 7 30.38 -34.21 54.36
N PRO A 8 31.06 -34.25 53.21
CA PRO A 8 30.67 -33.42 52.09
C PRO A 8 29.59 -34.16 51.29
N ASN A 9 28.37 -33.65 51.37
CA ASN A 9 27.32 -33.93 50.39
C ASN A 9 27.87 -33.71 48.98
N ILE A 10 28.12 -34.80 48.25
CA ILE A 10 28.23 -34.76 46.80
C ILE A 10 26.80 -34.98 46.29
N ASN A 11 26.16 -33.86 45.92
CA ASN A 11 24.95 -33.89 45.09
C ASN A 11 25.17 -34.83 43.90
N PRO A 12 24.28 -35.81 43.63
CA PRO A 12 24.31 -36.48 42.35
C PRO A 12 23.91 -35.44 41.28
N ALA A 13 24.89 -35.14 40.42
CA ALA A 13 24.80 -34.57 39.08
C ALA A 13 23.51 -33.81 38.76
N SER A 14 23.65 -32.49 38.65
CA SER A 14 22.83 -31.68 37.75
C SER A 14 22.62 -32.41 36.43
N GLU A 15 21.37 -32.51 35.98
CA GLU A 15 21.03 -32.84 34.60
C GLU A 15 21.83 -31.90 33.68
N THR A 16 22.98 -32.37 33.20
CA THR A 16 23.75 -31.67 32.20
C THR A 16 22.97 -31.79 30.91
N GLU A 17 22.24 -30.73 30.56
CA GLU A 17 21.84 -30.50 29.18
C GLU A 17 23.05 -30.81 28.29
N PRO A 18 22.89 -31.60 27.21
CA PRO A 18 23.99 -31.91 26.32
C PRO A 18 24.54 -30.59 25.76
N GLY A 19 25.70 -30.17 26.26
CA GLY A 19 26.33 -28.93 25.82
C GLY A 19 26.55 -28.96 24.31
N TYR A 20 26.46 -27.82 23.63
CA TYR A 20 26.62 -27.69 22.18
C TYR A 20 27.87 -28.41 21.62
N GLY A 21 28.94 -28.52 22.42
CA GLY A 21 30.14 -29.29 22.07
C GLY A 21 29.92 -30.80 21.90
N GLN A 22 29.04 -31.41 22.69
CA GLN A 22 28.68 -32.82 22.57
C GLN A 22 27.87 -33.07 21.29
N MET A 23 26.91 -32.19 20.98
CA MET A 23 26.15 -32.27 19.72
C MET A 23 27.07 -32.17 18.50
N PHE A 24 28.08 -31.29 18.56
CA PHE A 24 29.06 -31.14 17.47
C PHE A 24 29.94 -32.38 17.31
N ALA A 25 30.36 -33.01 18.41
CA ALA A 25 31.13 -34.26 18.38
C ALA A 25 30.33 -35.42 17.75
N VAL A 26 29.03 -35.51 18.03
CA VAL A 26 28.13 -36.49 17.40
C VAL A 26 28.07 -36.31 15.88
N ILE A 27 27.91 -35.07 15.43
CA ILE A 27 27.87 -34.72 14.00
C ILE A 27 29.18 -35.09 13.30
N LEU A 28 30.33 -34.79 13.90
CA LEU A 28 31.65 -35.15 13.35
C LEU A 28 31.84 -36.66 13.23
N ARG A 29 31.49 -37.42 14.27
CA ARG A 29 31.67 -38.88 14.32
C ARG A 29 30.74 -39.62 13.36
N ARG A 30 29.53 -39.10 13.13
CA ARG A 30 28.52 -39.68 12.22
C ARG A 30 28.39 -38.89 10.91
N PHE A 31 29.38 -38.06 10.59
CA PHE A 31 29.40 -37.25 9.37
C PHE A 31 29.10 -38.03 8.08
N PRO A 32 29.56 -39.29 7.89
CA PRO A 32 29.21 -40.07 6.70
C PRO A 32 27.70 -40.29 6.51
N TRP A 33 26.94 -40.44 7.61
CA TRP A 33 25.49 -40.61 7.56
C TRP A 33 24.77 -39.31 7.20
N LEU A 34 25.23 -38.19 7.76
CA LEU A 34 24.73 -36.87 7.41
C LEU A 34 24.96 -36.58 5.92
N LEU A 35 26.18 -36.83 5.44
CA LEU A 35 26.56 -36.60 4.05
C LEU A 35 25.79 -37.47 3.06
N LEU A 36 25.53 -38.75 3.40
CA LEU A 36 24.73 -39.65 2.57
C LEU A 36 23.30 -39.14 2.40
N VAL A 37 22.64 -38.75 3.50
CA VAL A 37 21.25 -38.24 3.47
C VAL A 37 21.18 -36.89 2.74
N LEU A 38 22.17 -36.01 2.93
CA LEU A 38 22.28 -34.74 2.24
C LEU A 38 22.39 -34.92 0.72
N LEU A 39 23.29 -35.80 0.27
CA LEU A 39 23.47 -36.09 -1.16
C LEU A 39 22.23 -36.76 -1.77
N SER A 40 21.59 -37.68 -1.05
CA SER A 40 20.32 -38.29 -1.45
C SER A 40 19.21 -37.24 -1.65
N SER A 41 19.01 -36.36 -0.66
CA SER A 41 17.97 -35.32 -0.70
C SER A 41 18.19 -34.32 -1.84
N THR A 42 19.42 -33.88 -2.04
CA THR A 42 19.78 -32.96 -3.14
C THR A 42 19.64 -33.61 -4.52
N ALA A 43 20.01 -34.89 -4.66
CA ALA A 43 19.79 -35.65 -5.89
C ALA A 43 18.30 -35.80 -6.23
N ILE A 44 17.46 -36.12 -5.23
CA ILE A 44 16.00 -36.20 -5.41
C ILE A 44 15.42 -34.85 -5.82
N ALA A 45 15.82 -33.75 -5.15
CA ALA A 45 15.40 -32.40 -5.51
C ALA A 45 15.81 -32.02 -6.94
N GLY A 46 17.01 -32.44 -7.37
CA GLY A 46 17.47 -32.29 -8.75
C GLY A 46 16.61 -33.06 -9.76
N ILE A 47 16.30 -34.32 -9.48
CA ILE A 47 15.45 -35.16 -10.35
C ILE A 47 14.03 -34.60 -10.46
N ILE A 48 13.43 -34.16 -9.34
CA ILE A 48 12.11 -33.52 -9.35
C ILE A 48 12.16 -32.27 -10.22
N THR A 49 13.20 -31.43 -10.03
CA THR A 49 13.35 -30.19 -10.79
C THR A 49 13.51 -30.43 -12.30
N LEU A 50 14.19 -31.50 -12.70
CA LEU A 50 14.34 -31.88 -14.11
C LEU A 50 13.06 -32.44 -14.74
N LYS A 51 12.14 -32.99 -13.94
CA LYS A 51 10.86 -33.53 -14.40
C LYS A 51 9.73 -32.51 -14.44
N THR A 52 9.84 -31.41 -13.70
CA THR A 52 8.84 -30.35 -13.70
C THR A 52 8.86 -29.58 -15.02
N GLU A 53 7.70 -29.42 -15.64
CA GLU A 53 7.56 -28.65 -16.87
C GLU A 53 8.03 -27.18 -16.68
N PRO A 54 8.74 -26.60 -17.66
CA PRO A 54 9.17 -25.22 -17.58
C PRO A 54 7.97 -24.28 -17.59
N SER A 55 7.94 -23.34 -16.65
CA SER A 55 6.93 -22.30 -16.59
C SER A 55 7.46 -21.01 -17.22
N PHE A 56 6.75 -20.51 -18.22
CA PHE A 56 7.06 -19.28 -18.94
C PHE A 56 6.11 -18.18 -18.49
N LYS A 57 6.67 -16.99 -18.24
CA LYS A 57 5.92 -15.82 -17.80
C LYS A 57 5.99 -14.74 -18.89
N SER A 58 4.85 -14.35 -19.41
CA SER A 58 4.70 -13.20 -20.30
C SER A 58 4.15 -12.02 -19.50
N THR A 59 4.64 -10.82 -19.80
CA THR A 59 4.35 -9.58 -19.09
C THR A 59 3.91 -8.51 -20.08
N MET A 60 2.95 -7.67 -19.68
CA MET A 60 2.59 -6.43 -20.37
C MET A 60 2.39 -5.31 -19.35
N GLN A 61 2.58 -4.08 -19.81
CA GLN A 61 2.35 -2.89 -18.99
C GLN A 61 1.32 -1.99 -19.65
N LEU A 62 0.32 -1.60 -18.87
CA LEU A 62 -0.78 -0.75 -19.29
C LEU A 62 -0.78 0.52 -18.42
N LEU A 63 -0.62 1.67 -19.06
CA LEU A 63 -0.83 2.96 -18.42
C LEU A 63 -2.32 3.27 -18.45
N VAL A 64 -2.88 3.56 -17.28
CA VAL A 64 -4.29 3.96 -17.17
C VAL A 64 -4.37 5.36 -16.58
N GLU A 65 -4.50 6.35 -17.46
CA GLU A 65 -4.71 7.73 -17.05
C GLU A 65 -6.16 8.18 -17.28
N PRO A 66 -6.78 8.88 -16.31
CA PRO A 66 -7.95 9.69 -16.64
C PRO A 66 -7.53 10.85 -17.53
N ASN A 67 -8.05 10.93 -18.75
CA ASN A 67 -7.90 12.14 -19.57
C ASN A 67 -8.68 13.34 -19.00
N TYR A 68 -9.57 13.12 -18.03
CA TYR A 68 -10.23 14.20 -17.30
C TYR A 68 -9.41 14.59 -16.08
N GLN A 69 -8.45 15.48 -16.27
CA GLN A 69 -8.00 16.34 -15.18
C GLN A 69 -8.98 17.49 -15.12
N GLY A 70 -9.97 17.40 -14.24
CA GLY A 70 -10.80 18.55 -13.91
C GLY A 70 -9.84 19.67 -13.51
N LYS A 71 -9.66 20.66 -14.38
CA LYS A 71 -9.04 21.91 -14.01
C LYS A 71 -9.88 22.38 -12.82
N LYS A 72 -9.28 22.51 -11.64
CA LYS A 72 -9.90 23.23 -10.52
C LYS A 72 -10.00 24.69 -10.95
N GLU A 73 -10.97 25.00 -11.81
CA GLU A 73 -11.34 26.38 -12.08
C GLU A 73 -12.10 26.86 -10.86
N THR A 74 -11.52 27.86 -10.22
CA THR A 74 -11.98 28.54 -9.01
C THR A 74 -13.26 29.37 -9.23
N ASP A 75 -13.94 29.20 -10.37
CA ASP A 75 -15.18 29.89 -10.69
C ASP A 75 -16.38 29.01 -10.30
N ASN A 76 -16.96 29.36 -9.16
CA ASN A 76 -18.09 28.69 -8.49
C ASN A 76 -19.40 28.61 -9.32
N THR A 77 -19.41 29.05 -10.58
CA THR A 77 -20.61 29.15 -11.42
C THR A 77 -20.76 28.05 -12.48
N GLU A 78 -19.71 27.32 -12.84
CA GLU A 78 -19.81 26.21 -13.82
C GLU A 78 -20.02 24.83 -13.18
N SER A 79 -19.87 24.72 -11.85
CA SER A 79 -19.84 23.44 -11.12
C SER A 79 -21.21 22.77 -10.92
N GLN A 80 -22.31 23.39 -11.37
CA GLN A 80 -23.67 22.87 -11.10
C GLN A 80 -24.10 21.73 -12.04
N PHE A 81 -23.36 21.48 -13.12
CA PHE A 81 -23.72 20.48 -14.13
C PHE A 81 -22.70 19.35 -14.27
N THR A 82 -21.59 19.40 -13.56
CA THR A 82 -20.52 18.41 -13.62
C THR A 82 -20.03 18.09 -12.22
N ASP A 83 -20.56 17.01 -11.64
CA ASP A 83 -20.00 16.40 -10.44
C ASP A 83 -18.62 15.82 -10.82
N THR A 84 -17.57 16.63 -10.63
CA THR A 84 -16.23 16.40 -11.18
C THR A 84 -15.32 15.60 -10.25
N ASN A 85 -15.79 15.25 -9.05
CA ASN A 85 -15.06 14.41 -8.11
C ASN A 85 -15.24 12.91 -8.38
N VAL A 86 -15.00 12.48 -9.62
CA VAL A 86 -14.76 11.05 -9.91
C VAL A 86 -13.27 10.81 -9.64
N GLU A 87 -12.92 10.70 -8.37
CA GLU A 87 -11.61 10.19 -7.96
C GLU A 87 -11.50 8.77 -8.53
N VAL A 88 -10.55 8.56 -9.44
CA VAL A 88 -10.42 7.30 -10.15
C VAL A 88 -9.88 6.26 -9.19
N ASP A 89 -10.78 5.47 -8.62
CA ASP A 89 -10.41 4.34 -7.79
C ASP A 89 -9.73 3.28 -8.67
N THR A 90 -8.40 3.24 -8.56
CA THR A 90 -7.53 2.25 -9.21
C THR A 90 -7.86 0.82 -8.77
N ALA A 91 -8.41 0.62 -7.56
CA ALA A 91 -8.87 -0.70 -7.10
C ALA A 91 -10.11 -1.18 -7.88
N THR A 92 -11.03 -0.26 -8.18
CA THR A 92 -12.21 -0.55 -9.00
C THR A 92 -11.82 -0.96 -10.43
N GLN A 93 -10.79 -0.33 -11.02
CA GLN A 93 -10.30 -0.70 -12.36
C GLN A 93 -9.60 -2.07 -12.37
N LEU A 94 -8.81 -2.38 -11.35
CA LEU A 94 -8.11 -3.66 -11.23
C LEU A 94 -9.10 -4.83 -11.08
N ASN A 95 -10.14 -4.65 -10.27
CA ASN A 95 -11.22 -5.64 -10.12
C ASN A 95 -12.03 -5.82 -11.41
N LEU A 96 -12.21 -4.76 -12.19
CA LEU A 96 -12.91 -4.83 -13.47
C LEU A 96 -12.13 -5.64 -14.50
N MET A 97 -10.80 -5.48 -14.55
CA MET A 97 -9.93 -6.29 -15.41
C MET A 97 -10.03 -7.79 -15.04
N GLN A 98 -10.10 -8.12 -13.75
CA GLN A 98 -10.29 -9.51 -13.29
C GLN A 98 -11.74 -10.03 -13.39
N SER A 99 -12.67 -9.25 -13.95
CA SER A 99 -14.07 -9.64 -14.03
C SER A 99 -14.25 -10.87 -14.92
N SER A 100 -15.06 -11.83 -14.45
CA SER A 100 -15.35 -13.07 -15.17
C SER A 100 -15.93 -12.82 -16.57
N GLY A 101 -16.60 -11.68 -16.79
CA GLY A 101 -17.15 -11.31 -18.09
C GLY A 101 -16.08 -10.98 -19.14
N LEU A 102 -15.03 -10.24 -18.77
CA LEU A 102 -13.94 -9.91 -19.69
C LEU A 102 -13.03 -11.11 -19.92
N ILE A 103 -12.73 -11.86 -18.86
CA ILE A 103 -11.94 -13.10 -18.97
C ILE A 103 -12.67 -14.11 -19.87
N LYS A 104 -14.00 -14.26 -19.72
CA LYS A 104 -14.77 -15.14 -20.60
C LYS A 104 -14.67 -14.74 -22.07
N LYS A 105 -14.76 -13.44 -22.39
CA LYS A 105 -14.56 -12.96 -23.77
C LYS A 105 -13.16 -13.27 -24.30
N ALA A 106 -12.12 -13.18 -23.46
CA ALA A 106 -10.77 -13.56 -23.84
C ALA A 106 -10.65 -15.07 -24.09
N VAL A 107 -11.21 -15.90 -23.20
CA VAL A 107 -11.25 -17.37 -23.36
C VAL A 107 -12.01 -17.76 -24.63
N ASP A 108 -13.17 -17.16 -24.90
CA ASP A 108 -13.98 -17.45 -26.09
C ASP A 108 -13.21 -17.14 -27.39
N LYS A 109 -12.40 -16.06 -27.42
CA LYS A 109 -11.51 -15.74 -28.56
C LYS A 109 -10.32 -16.71 -28.68
N LEU A 110 -9.81 -17.21 -27.57
CA LEU A 110 -8.65 -18.13 -27.52
C LEU A 110 -9.02 -19.60 -27.73
N LYS A 111 -10.30 -19.97 -27.60
CA LYS A 111 -10.79 -21.35 -27.64
C LYS A 111 -10.51 -22.06 -28.97
N ALA A 112 -10.38 -21.31 -30.07
CA ALA A 112 -10.05 -21.86 -31.39
C ALA A 112 -8.62 -22.42 -31.48
N GLU A 113 -7.66 -21.81 -30.76
CA GLU A 113 -6.25 -22.23 -30.72
C GLU A 113 -5.95 -23.06 -29.47
N TYR A 114 -6.66 -22.84 -28.36
CA TYR A 114 -6.45 -23.51 -27.06
C TYR A 114 -7.79 -24.00 -26.47
N PRO A 115 -8.32 -25.15 -26.93
CA PRO A 115 -9.65 -25.64 -26.54
C PRO A 115 -9.76 -26.04 -25.06
N ASP A 116 -8.63 -26.41 -24.43
CA ASP A 116 -8.58 -26.83 -23.01
C ASP A 116 -8.51 -25.64 -22.03
N LEU A 117 -8.38 -24.41 -22.52
CA LEU A 117 -8.25 -23.22 -21.68
C LEU A 117 -9.60 -22.83 -21.07
N THR A 118 -9.75 -22.92 -19.75
CA THR A 118 -10.96 -22.47 -19.06
C THR A 118 -10.80 -21.09 -18.41
N VAL A 119 -11.93 -20.47 -18.04
CA VAL A 119 -11.96 -19.20 -17.30
C VAL A 119 -11.27 -19.32 -15.93
N MET A 120 -11.36 -20.48 -15.28
CA MET A 120 -10.69 -20.71 -13.99
C MET A 120 -9.17 -20.81 -14.16
N ASP A 121 -8.71 -21.51 -15.19
CA ASP A 121 -7.27 -21.66 -15.47
C ASP A 121 -6.64 -20.30 -15.76
N LEU A 122 -7.30 -19.50 -16.60
CA LEU A 122 -6.83 -18.15 -16.93
C LEU A 122 -6.80 -17.25 -15.70
N LYS A 123 -7.85 -17.26 -14.87
CA LYS A 123 -7.90 -16.43 -13.64
C LYS A 123 -6.83 -16.83 -12.62
N LYS A 124 -6.50 -18.12 -12.51
CA LYS A 124 -5.48 -18.62 -11.58
C LYS A 124 -4.06 -18.23 -12.01
N SER A 125 -3.80 -18.22 -13.31
CA SER A 125 -2.47 -17.94 -13.88
C SER A 125 -2.24 -16.47 -14.26
N LEU A 126 -3.27 -15.61 -14.12
CA LEU A 126 -3.20 -14.18 -14.41
C LEU A 126 -3.00 -13.39 -13.10
N VAL A 127 -1.93 -12.62 -13.03
CA VAL A 127 -1.60 -11.77 -11.89
C VAL A 127 -1.58 -10.32 -12.35
N LEU A 128 -2.27 -9.44 -11.62
CA LEU A 128 -2.26 -8.00 -11.88
C LEU A 128 -1.62 -7.28 -10.70
N THR A 129 -0.61 -6.46 -10.97
CA THR A 129 0.11 -5.69 -9.95
C THR A 129 0.25 -4.25 -10.39
N GLN A 130 0.00 -3.31 -9.48
CA GLN A 130 0.28 -1.90 -9.71
C GLN A 130 1.75 -1.62 -9.37
N ILE A 131 2.47 -1.00 -10.30
CA ILE A 131 3.88 -0.66 -10.09
C ILE A 131 3.96 0.47 -9.06
N LYS A 132 4.91 0.38 -8.10
CA LYS A 132 5.16 1.44 -7.11
C LYS A 132 6.46 2.15 -7.45
N SER A 133 6.49 3.47 -7.30
CA SER A 133 7.71 4.25 -7.52
C SER A 133 8.80 3.83 -6.50
N PRO A 134 10.07 3.65 -6.91
CA PRO A 134 11.16 3.24 -6.03
C PRO A 134 11.45 4.23 -4.90
N GLU A 135 11.23 5.53 -5.13
CA GLU A 135 11.64 6.60 -4.20
C GLU A 135 10.62 6.88 -3.10
N ASP A 136 9.31 6.89 -3.41
CA ASP A 136 8.27 7.32 -2.45
C ASP A 136 7.20 6.28 -2.12
N LYS A 137 7.30 5.04 -2.65
CA LYS A 137 6.25 3.99 -2.56
C LYS A 137 4.85 4.44 -3.03
N VAL A 138 4.75 5.57 -3.73
CA VAL A 138 3.51 6.05 -4.32
C VAL A 138 3.13 5.09 -5.46
N ALA A 139 1.87 4.67 -5.47
CA ALA A 139 1.34 3.78 -6.49
C ALA A 139 1.28 4.54 -7.83
N THR A 140 1.96 4.04 -8.85
CA THR A 140 1.95 4.67 -10.17
C THR A 140 0.66 4.34 -10.90
N LYS A 141 0.37 5.02 -12.01
CA LYS A 141 -0.77 4.71 -12.87
C LYS A 141 -0.50 3.56 -13.86
N ILE A 142 0.63 2.87 -13.70
CA ILE A 142 1.05 1.78 -14.57
C ILE A 142 0.68 0.45 -13.91
N PHE A 143 -0.09 -0.35 -14.63
CA PHE A 143 -0.48 -1.69 -14.25
C PHE A 143 0.32 -2.72 -15.02
N GLN A 144 0.97 -3.61 -14.31
CA GLN A 144 1.64 -4.76 -14.87
C GLN A 144 0.69 -5.95 -14.82
N VAL A 145 0.52 -6.61 -15.96
CA VAL A 145 -0.28 -7.83 -16.09
C VAL A 145 0.64 -8.96 -16.52
N ASP A 146 0.67 -9.98 -15.69
CA ASP A 146 1.53 -11.15 -15.83
C ASP A 146 0.67 -12.39 -16.09
N TYR A 147 1.07 -13.22 -17.04
CA TYR A 147 0.44 -14.51 -17.28
C TYR A 147 1.49 -15.63 -17.36
N THR A 148 1.23 -16.73 -16.63
CA THR A 148 2.12 -17.90 -16.57
C THR A 148 1.52 -19.09 -17.31
N SER A 149 2.32 -19.71 -18.18
CA SER A 149 1.93 -20.87 -19.00
C SER A 149 3.12 -21.81 -19.22
N ASN A 150 2.86 -23.06 -19.60
CA ASN A 150 3.91 -24.06 -19.88
C ASN A 150 4.45 -23.95 -21.32
N ASP A 151 3.91 -23.03 -22.11
CA ASP A 151 4.31 -22.72 -23.49
C ASP A 151 4.53 -21.21 -23.63
N PRO A 152 5.71 -20.76 -24.11
CA PRO A 152 6.04 -19.35 -24.26
C PRO A 152 5.14 -18.63 -25.27
N GLY A 153 4.74 -19.32 -26.36
CA GLY A 153 3.85 -18.75 -27.39
C GLY A 153 2.42 -18.57 -26.86
N LYS A 154 1.91 -19.59 -26.16
CA LYS A 154 0.62 -19.50 -25.45
C LYS A 154 0.62 -18.36 -24.42
N ALA A 155 1.71 -18.17 -23.67
CA ALA A 155 1.77 -17.11 -22.66
C ALA A 155 1.57 -15.72 -23.27
N GLN A 156 2.30 -15.42 -24.35
CA GLN A 156 2.21 -14.17 -25.08
C GLN A 156 0.83 -13.96 -25.72
N LYS A 157 0.33 -14.99 -26.42
CA LYS A 157 -0.94 -14.91 -27.16
C LYS A 157 -2.15 -14.68 -26.25
N VAL A 158 -2.16 -15.33 -25.09
CA VAL A 158 -3.21 -15.13 -24.08
C VAL A 158 -3.20 -13.68 -23.61
N LEU A 159 -2.02 -13.17 -23.25
CA LEU A 159 -1.86 -11.80 -22.76
C LEU A 159 -2.22 -10.76 -23.84
N GLN A 160 -1.84 -10.99 -25.09
CA GLN A 160 -2.22 -10.16 -26.25
C GLN A 160 -3.73 -10.15 -26.50
N THR A 161 -4.39 -11.29 -26.34
CA THR A 161 -5.86 -11.36 -26.48
C THR A 161 -6.56 -10.64 -25.34
N ILE A 162 -6.04 -10.75 -24.11
CA ILE A 162 -6.52 -10.00 -22.95
C ILE A 162 -6.36 -8.50 -23.19
N GLN A 163 -5.19 -8.04 -23.66
CA GLN A 163 -4.94 -6.66 -24.06
C GLN A 163 -5.99 -6.16 -25.06
N GLN A 164 -6.26 -6.92 -26.12
CA GLN A 164 -7.26 -6.55 -27.12
C GLN A 164 -8.68 -6.45 -26.54
N VAL A 165 -9.09 -7.43 -25.73
CA VAL A 165 -10.42 -7.43 -25.08
C VAL A 165 -10.56 -6.23 -24.14
N TYR A 166 -9.50 -5.87 -23.45
CA TYR A 166 -9.42 -4.71 -22.57
C TYR A 166 -9.54 -3.39 -23.34
N LEU A 167 -8.74 -3.20 -24.40
CA LEU A 167 -8.82 -2.01 -25.25
C LEU A 167 -10.21 -1.87 -25.91
N GLU A 168 -10.78 -2.98 -26.39
CA GLU A 168 -12.12 -3.01 -26.99
C GLU A 168 -13.21 -2.66 -25.98
N TYR A 169 -13.12 -3.21 -24.76
CA TYR A 169 -14.05 -2.90 -23.68
C TYR A 169 -13.97 -1.43 -23.24
N ASN A 170 -12.76 -0.87 -23.11
CA ASN A 170 -12.59 0.55 -22.78
C ASN A 170 -13.22 1.45 -23.84
N LYS A 171 -12.96 1.16 -25.13
CA LYS A 171 -13.60 1.88 -26.25
C LYS A 171 -15.13 1.74 -26.24
N GLN A 172 -15.66 0.57 -25.92
CA GLN A 172 -17.10 0.34 -25.81
C GLN A 172 -17.72 1.13 -24.64
N GLN A 173 -17.07 1.14 -23.48
CA GLN A 173 -17.51 1.91 -22.31
C GLN A 173 -17.47 3.41 -22.58
N GLN A 174 -16.41 3.90 -23.23
CA GLN A 174 -16.31 5.29 -23.67
C GLN A 174 -17.47 5.67 -24.59
N ASN A 175 -17.78 4.85 -25.60
CA ASN A 175 -18.91 5.09 -26.51
C ASN A 175 -20.26 5.08 -25.78
N SER A 176 -20.45 4.16 -24.82
CA SER A 176 -21.68 4.11 -24.04
C SER A 176 -21.86 5.35 -23.15
N ARG A 177 -20.77 5.82 -22.50
CA ARG A 177 -20.77 7.07 -21.71
C ARG A 177 -21.02 8.29 -22.59
N LEU A 178 -20.39 8.36 -23.77
CA LEU A 178 -20.64 9.40 -24.79
C LEU A 178 -22.12 9.47 -25.17
N GLN A 179 -22.74 8.33 -25.47
CA GLN A 179 -24.16 8.28 -25.83
C GLN A 179 -25.06 8.72 -24.68
N LYS A 180 -24.80 8.25 -23.46
CA LYS A 180 -25.58 8.63 -22.27
C LYS A 180 -25.43 10.12 -21.92
N GLY A 181 -24.22 10.67 -21.92
CA GLY A 181 -23.97 12.08 -21.65
C GLY A 181 -24.60 13.00 -22.70
N LEU A 182 -24.44 12.67 -23.98
CA LEU A 182 -25.09 13.41 -25.07
C LEU A 182 -26.62 13.30 -25.01
N GLN A 183 -27.18 12.16 -24.57
CA GLN A 183 -28.61 12.00 -24.43
C GLN A 183 -29.18 12.98 -23.39
N VAL A 184 -28.53 13.11 -22.22
CA VAL A 184 -28.93 14.06 -21.18
C VAL A 184 -28.87 15.50 -21.70
N ILE A 185 -27.78 15.88 -22.37
CA ILE A 185 -27.66 17.23 -22.95
C ILE A 185 -28.72 17.46 -24.03
N ARG A 186 -29.00 16.50 -24.91
CA ARG A 186 -30.05 16.63 -25.94
C ARG A 186 -31.44 16.80 -25.34
N GLU A 187 -31.76 16.08 -24.27
CA GLU A 187 -33.03 16.25 -23.55
C GLU A 187 -33.16 17.65 -22.95
N GLN A 188 -32.08 18.19 -22.38
CA GLN A 188 -32.05 19.56 -21.86
C GLN A 188 -32.10 20.61 -22.98
N LEU A 189 -31.39 20.40 -24.10
CA LEU A 189 -31.44 21.26 -25.28
C LEU A 189 -32.85 21.35 -25.84
N ARG A 190 -33.58 20.23 -25.91
CA ARG A 190 -34.98 20.22 -26.33
C ARG A 190 -35.84 21.09 -25.40
N LYS A 191 -35.72 20.90 -24.08
CA LYS A 191 -36.45 21.72 -23.10
C LYS A 191 -36.11 23.21 -23.20
N ALA A 192 -34.83 23.55 -23.33
CA ALA A 192 -34.39 24.94 -23.49
C ALA A 192 -34.89 25.57 -24.80
N THR A 193 -34.91 24.78 -25.89
CA THR A 193 -35.47 25.22 -27.19
C THR A 193 -36.97 25.48 -27.08
N ASP A 194 -37.71 24.60 -26.41
CA ASP A 194 -39.14 24.77 -26.14
C ASP A 194 -39.39 26.04 -25.27
N GLU A 195 -38.57 26.26 -24.23
CA GLU A 195 -38.64 27.45 -23.36
C GLU A 195 -38.39 28.76 -24.15
N VAL A 196 -37.38 28.78 -25.04
CA VAL A 196 -37.12 29.94 -25.92
C VAL A 196 -38.31 30.16 -26.85
N THR A 197 -38.82 29.11 -27.48
CA THR A 197 -39.96 29.19 -28.42
C THR A 197 -41.20 29.76 -27.74
N VAL A 198 -41.51 29.30 -26.52
CA VAL A 198 -42.62 29.82 -25.72
C VAL A 198 -42.40 31.29 -25.34
N SER A 199 -41.18 31.65 -24.91
CA SER A 199 -40.84 33.02 -24.51
C SER A 199 -40.90 33.99 -25.71
N GLU A 200 -40.42 33.57 -26.88
CA GLU A 200 -40.54 34.33 -28.14
C GLU A 200 -42.01 34.49 -28.56
N ALA A 201 -42.80 33.42 -28.49
CA ALA A 201 -44.23 33.49 -28.78
C ALA A 201 -44.97 34.43 -27.83
N ASN A 202 -44.62 34.46 -26.54
CA ASN A 202 -45.19 35.39 -25.57
C ASN A 202 -44.84 36.85 -25.90
N LEU A 203 -43.59 37.13 -26.27
CA LEU A 203 -43.18 38.46 -26.73
C LEU A 203 -43.90 38.87 -28.01
N GLN A 204 -44.02 37.97 -28.99
CA GLN A 204 -44.76 38.24 -30.22
C GLN A 204 -46.25 38.50 -29.95
N ARG A 205 -46.90 37.70 -29.09
CA ARG A 205 -48.29 37.91 -28.68
C ARG A 205 -48.47 39.26 -28.00
N PHE A 206 -47.55 39.66 -27.11
CA PHE A 206 -47.57 40.98 -26.50
C PHE A 206 -47.49 42.09 -27.53
N ARG A 207 -46.50 42.03 -28.44
CA ARG A 207 -46.32 43.02 -29.52
C ARG A 207 -47.54 43.11 -30.43
N ARG A 208 -48.13 41.97 -30.81
CA ARG A 208 -49.31 41.90 -31.68
C ARG A 208 -50.57 42.41 -31.00
N ASN A 209 -50.83 42.01 -29.76
CA ASN A 209 -52.06 42.37 -29.05
C ASN A 209 -52.09 43.84 -28.65
N GLN A 210 -50.92 44.41 -28.30
CA GLN A 210 -50.82 45.81 -27.90
C GLN A 210 -50.47 46.74 -29.06
N ASN A 211 -50.06 46.19 -30.21
CA ASN A 211 -49.54 46.94 -31.36
C ASN A 211 -48.35 47.85 -30.99
N LEU A 212 -47.50 47.38 -30.06
CA LEU A 212 -46.34 48.08 -29.54
C LEU A 212 -45.08 47.28 -29.90
N ILE A 213 -44.09 47.92 -30.54
CA ILE A 213 -42.81 47.28 -30.89
C ILE A 213 -41.81 47.44 -29.73
N ASP A 214 -41.70 48.67 -29.24
CA ASP A 214 -40.90 49.08 -28.09
C ASP A 214 -41.74 50.01 -27.19
N PRO A 215 -42.29 49.47 -26.08
CA PRO A 215 -43.12 50.25 -25.17
C PRO A 215 -42.40 51.42 -24.49
N ASP A 216 -41.07 51.36 -24.30
CA ASP A 216 -40.31 52.42 -23.62
C ASP A 216 -40.16 53.65 -24.53
N ALA A 217 -39.76 53.42 -25.78
CA ALA A 217 -39.66 54.46 -26.79
C ALA A 217 -41.02 55.13 -27.07
N GLN A 218 -42.10 54.35 -27.12
CA GLN A 218 -43.45 54.87 -27.33
C GLN A 218 -43.98 55.62 -26.10
N ALA A 219 -43.74 55.14 -24.88
CA ALA A 219 -44.12 55.87 -23.66
C ALA A 219 -43.46 57.25 -23.59
N LYS A 220 -42.15 57.34 -23.88
CA LYS A 220 -41.43 58.61 -23.97
C LYS A 220 -42.01 59.54 -25.02
N THR A 221 -42.41 59.00 -26.17
CA THR A 221 -43.02 59.79 -27.25
C THR A 221 -44.38 60.37 -26.84
N VAL A 222 -45.20 59.58 -26.11
CA VAL A 222 -46.48 60.05 -25.57
C VAL A 222 -46.26 61.10 -24.48
N GLU A 223 -45.29 60.90 -23.59
CA GLU A 223 -44.90 61.87 -22.56
C GLU A 223 -44.42 63.20 -23.16
N THR A 224 -43.56 63.17 -24.17
CA THR A 224 -43.09 64.40 -24.84
C THR A 224 -44.24 65.11 -25.54
N THR A 225 -45.11 64.38 -26.23
CA THR A 225 -46.30 64.95 -26.88
C THR A 225 -47.26 65.57 -25.87
N LEU A 226 -47.49 64.90 -24.73
CA LEU A 226 -48.31 65.42 -23.64
C LEU A 226 -47.74 66.72 -23.09
N ASN A 227 -46.43 66.77 -22.83
CA ASN A 227 -45.74 67.97 -22.36
C ASN A 227 -45.88 69.12 -23.37
N THR A 228 -45.73 68.85 -24.68
CA THR A 228 -45.95 69.85 -25.74
C THR A 228 -47.40 70.37 -25.75
N VAL A 229 -48.39 69.47 -25.68
CA VAL A 229 -49.81 69.85 -25.64
C VAL A 229 -50.13 70.68 -24.39
N GLN A 230 -49.56 70.33 -23.23
CA GLN A 230 -49.72 71.09 -21.99
C GLN A 230 -49.11 72.49 -22.10
N GLN A 231 -47.92 72.62 -22.70
CA GLN A 231 -47.30 73.91 -22.98
C GLN A 231 -48.13 74.76 -23.94
N GLU A 232 -48.61 74.17 -25.05
CA GLU A 232 -49.49 74.87 -25.99
C GLU A 232 -50.80 75.32 -25.34
N ARG A 233 -51.36 74.48 -24.47
CA ARG A 233 -52.59 74.80 -23.73
C ARG A 233 -52.35 75.93 -22.74
N GLN A 234 -51.24 75.89 -22.00
CA GLN A 234 -50.85 76.97 -21.09
C GLN A 234 -50.64 78.28 -21.85
N ALA A 235 -49.94 78.25 -22.98
CA ALA A 235 -49.77 79.42 -23.85
C ALA A 235 -51.12 79.95 -24.37
N THR A 236 -52.03 79.06 -24.79
CA THR A 236 -53.38 79.41 -25.24
C THR A 236 -54.19 80.08 -24.12
N ARG A 237 -54.07 79.58 -22.88
CA ARG A 237 -54.70 80.18 -21.69
C ARG A 237 -54.14 81.54 -21.36
N SER A 238 -52.82 81.73 -21.44
CA SER A 238 -52.19 83.05 -21.26
C SER A 238 -52.70 84.06 -22.30
N LEU A 239 -52.78 83.66 -23.58
CA LEU A 239 -53.34 84.50 -24.64
C LEU A 239 -54.83 84.81 -24.41
N TYR A 240 -55.59 83.86 -23.86
CA TYR A 240 -56.99 84.06 -23.51
C TYR A 240 -57.16 85.09 -22.40
N GLU A 241 -56.36 85.01 -21.32
CA GLU A 241 -56.35 86.00 -20.24
C GLU A 241 -55.93 87.39 -20.75
N GLU A 242 -54.94 87.47 -21.65
CA GLU A 242 -54.55 88.72 -22.31
C GLU A 242 -55.71 89.32 -23.13
N ALA A 243 -56.40 88.49 -23.91
CA ALA A 243 -57.55 88.92 -24.70
C ALA A 243 -58.73 89.37 -23.81
N LEU A 244 -58.97 88.69 -22.68
CA LEU A 244 -59.95 89.12 -21.67
C LEU A 244 -59.59 90.47 -21.05
N ALA A 245 -58.32 90.67 -20.68
CA ALA A 245 -57.86 91.94 -20.13
C ALA A 245 -58.02 93.08 -21.15
N LYS A 246 -57.67 92.83 -22.42
CA LYS A 246 -57.87 93.76 -23.54
C LYS A 246 -59.35 94.06 -23.78
N GLN A 247 -60.21 93.05 -23.71
CA GLN A 247 -61.66 93.26 -23.80
C GLN A 247 -62.15 94.18 -22.68
N LYS A 248 -61.71 93.94 -21.43
CA LYS A 248 -62.10 94.75 -20.28
C LYS A 248 -61.63 96.20 -20.41
N SER A 249 -60.40 96.43 -20.88
CA SER A 249 -59.90 97.80 -21.09
C SER A 249 -60.66 98.52 -22.21
N LEU A 250 -60.97 97.83 -23.32
CA LEU A 250 -61.80 98.37 -24.40
C LEU A 250 -63.23 98.70 -23.93
N GLN A 251 -63.83 97.85 -23.08
CA GLN A 251 -65.15 98.12 -22.48
C GLN A 251 -65.16 99.36 -21.59
N VAL A 252 -64.12 99.55 -20.77
CA VAL A 252 -63.98 100.75 -19.91
C VAL A 252 -63.83 102.02 -20.76
N GLN A 253 -63.04 101.97 -21.84
CA GLN A 253 -62.84 103.11 -22.74
C GLN A 253 -64.12 103.48 -23.52
N LEU A 254 -64.91 102.49 -23.93
CA LEU A 254 -66.16 102.70 -24.67
C LEU A 254 -67.33 103.16 -23.78
N ASN A 255 -67.20 103.03 -22.45
CA ASN A 255 -68.24 103.35 -21.46
C ASN A 255 -69.64 102.77 -21.80
N ARG A 256 -69.65 101.66 -22.55
CA ARG A 256 -70.82 101.01 -23.14
C ARG A 256 -70.58 99.50 -23.20
N SER A 257 -71.65 98.70 -23.12
CA SER A 257 -71.55 97.25 -23.23
C SER A 257 -71.23 96.80 -24.67
N PRO A 258 -70.56 95.65 -24.87
CA PRO A 258 -70.24 95.07 -26.19
C PRO A 258 -71.44 94.98 -27.15
N GLN A 259 -72.59 94.58 -26.61
CA GLN A 259 -73.82 94.41 -27.38
C GLN A 259 -74.39 95.76 -27.83
N ASN A 260 -74.31 96.79 -26.99
CA ASN A 260 -74.80 98.13 -27.32
C ASN A 260 -73.84 98.85 -28.28
N ALA A 261 -72.52 98.64 -28.16
CA ALA A 261 -71.53 99.19 -29.09
C ALA A 261 -71.70 98.64 -30.52
N LEU A 262 -71.95 97.32 -30.65
CA LEU A 262 -72.26 96.66 -31.93
C LEU A 262 -73.52 97.25 -32.60
N VAL A 263 -74.58 97.46 -31.82
CA VAL A 263 -75.84 98.05 -32.29
C VAL A 263 -75.62 99.49 -32.75
N SER A 264 -74.95 100.32 -31.92
CA SER A 264 -74.60 101.69 -32.29
C SER A 264 -73.70 101.76 -33.52
N SER A 265 -72.74 100.85 -33.69
CA SER A 265 -71.87 100.77 -34.87
C SER A 265 -72.67 100.50 -36.15
N ARG A 266 -73.54 99.48 -36.14
CA ARG A 266 -74.42 99.17 -37.27
C ARG A 266 -75.35 100.33 -37.63
N LEU A 267 -75.94 100.97 -36.63
CA LEU A 267 -76.81 102.14 -36.83
C LEU A 267 -76.02 103.33 -37.40
N SER A 268 -74.82 103.60 -36.87
CA SER A 268 -74.01 104.74 -37.31
C SER A 268 -73.50 104.61 -38.74
N GLN A 269 -73.33 103.38 -39.24
CA GLN A 269 -72.94 103.09 -40.63
C GLN A 269 -74.11 103.21 -41.62
N SER A 270 -75.36 103.22 -41.16
CA SER A 270 -76.51 103.38 -42.06
C SER A 270 -76.62 104.83 -42.55
N THR A 271 -76.34 105.05 -43.84
CA THR A 271 -76.41 106.36 -44.49
C THR A 271 -77.81 106.97 -44.37
N ARG A 272 -78.85 106.14 -44.47
CA ARG A 272 -80.24 106.58 -44.37
C ARG A 272 -80.61 107.00 -42.94
N TYR A 273 -80.10 106.27 -41.95
CA TYR A 273 -80.28 106.59 -40.54
C TYR A 273 -79.59 107.92 -40.20
N GLN A 274 -78.32 108.11 -40.60
CA GLN A 274 -77.59 109.38 -40.43
C GLN A 274 -78.27 110.55 -41.15
N GLY A 275 -78.78 110.32 -42.37
CA GLY A 275 -79.53 111.32 -43.13
C GLY A 275 -80.78 111.80 -42.40
N LEU A 276 -81.60 110.86 -41.88
CA LEU A 276 -82.78 111.18 -41.07
C LEU A 276 -82.41 111.91 -39.77
N LEU A 277 -81.33 111.49 -39.11
CA LEU A 277 -80.82 112.14 -37.89
C LEU A 277 -80.45 113.60 -38.14
N ASN A 278 -79.74 113.88 -39.25
CA ASN A 278 -79.38 115.25 -39.63
C ASN A 278 -80.61 116.10 -39.99
N GLU A 279 -81.59 115.53 -40.70
CA GLU A 279 -82.85 116.23 -41.03
C GLU A 279 -83.68 116.51 -39.77
N ILE A 280 -83.69 115.58 -38.80
CA ILE A 280 -84.30 115.79 -37.48
C ILE A 280 -83.59 116.92 -36.75
N GLN A 281 -82.25 116.91 -36.66
CA GLN A 281 -81.50 117.97 -35.99
C GLN A 281 -81.72 119.34 -36.63
N LYS A 282 -81.78 119.43 -37.97
CA LYS A 282 -82.14 120.67 -38.67
C LYS A 282 -83.56 121.13 -38.32
N THR A 283 -84.51 120.19 -38.28
CA THR A 283 -85.91 120.48 -37.95
C THR A 283 -86.05 120.90 -36.48
N GLU A 284 -85.34 120.26 -35.55
CA GLU A 284 -85.28 120.64 -34.14
C GLU A 284 -84.66 122.03 -33.95
N LEU A 285 -83.59 122.35 -34.68
CA LEU A 285 -82.96 123.67 -34.64
C LEU A 285 -83.89 124.75 -35.20
N ALA A 286 -84.55 124.48 -36.33
CA ALA A 286 -85.56 125.37 -36.89
C ALA A 286 -86.73 125.57 -35.92
N LEU A 287 -87.25 124.50 -35.33
CA LEU A 287 -88.30 124.55 -34.32
C LEU A 287 -87.88 125.35 -33.09
N ALA A 288 -86.65 125.18 -32.61
CA ALA A 288 -86.10 125.94 -31.49
C ALA A 288 -85.99 127.44 -31.81
N GLN A 289 -85.59 127.80 -33.04
CA GLN A 289 -85.54 129.20 -33.49
C GLN A 289 -86.93 129.82 -33.62
N GLU A 290 -87.90 129.09 -34.16
CA GLU A 290 -89.28 129.53 -34.30
C GLU A 290 -89.94 129.76 -32.93
N ARG A 291 -89.67 128.86 -31.97
CA ARG A 291 -90.17 128.93 -30.58
C ARG A 291 -89.59 130.08 -29.76
N LEU A 292 -88.44 130.65 -30.16
CA LEU A 292 -87.94 131.87 -29.53
C LEU A 292 -88.82 133.09 -29.87
N ARG A 293 -89.62 133.01 -30.93
CA ARG A 293 -90.43 134.13 -31.46
C ARG A 293 -91.93 133.91 -31.34
N PHE A 294 -92.38 132.66 -31.32
CA PHE A 294 -93.80 132.30 -31.37
C PHE A 294 -94.16 131.22 -30.35
N THR A 295 -95.43 131.23 -29.90
CA THR A 295 -95.98 130.22 -28.98
C THR A 295 -96.39 128.94 -29.73
N ASP A 296 -96.55 127.83 -29.00
CA ASP A 296 -96.79 126.49 -29.57
C ASP A 296 -98.09 126.37 -30.41
N ASP A 297 -99.04 127.29 -30.27
CA ASP A 297 -100.31 127.29 -31.01
C ASP A 297 -100.21 127.92 -32.41
N THR A 298 -99.03 128.42 -32.80
CA THR A 298 -98.85 129.03 -34.13
C THR A 298 -98.74 127.96 -35.23
N PRO A 299 -99.35 128.17 -36.42
CA PRO A 299 -99.35 127.19 -37.51
C PRO A 299 -97.94 126.77 -37.97
N GLY A 300 -96.96 127.68 -37.89
CA GLY A 300 -95.56 127.39 -38.25
C GLY A 300 -94.88 126.42 -37.28
N VAL A 301 -95.08 126.60 -35.97
CA VAL A 301 -94.55 125.71 -34.93
C VAL A 301 -95.25 124.34 -34.98
N GLN A 302 -96.58 124.30 -35.16
CA GLN A 302 -97.32 123.05 -35.30
C GLN A 302 -96.86 122.23 -36.52
N LYS A 303 -96.69 122.87 -37.67
CA LYS A 303 -96.20 122.20 -38.89
C LYS A 303 -94.80 121.61 -38.71
N LEU A 304 -93.88 122.34 -38.10
CA LEU A 304 -92.53 121.84 -37.78
C LEU A 304 -92.57 120.70 -36.76
N ASN A 305 -93.50 120.75 -35.79
CA ASN A 305 -93.67 119.69 -34.80
C ASN A 305 -94.25 118.41 -35.42
N GLU A 306 -95.25 118.52 -36.31
CA GLU A 306 -95.76 117.40 -37.12
C GLU A 306 -94.66 116.81 -38.01
N GLN A 307 -93.87 117.67 -38.66
CA GLN A 307 -92.74 117.25 -39.48
C GLN A 307 -91.69 116.49 -38.64
N LEU A 308 -91.34 117.01 -37.46
CA LEU A 308 -90.43 116.36 -36.51
C LEU A 308 -90.95 114.99 -36.06
N GLN A 309 -92.24 114.89 -35.71
CA GLN A 309 -92.87 113.62 -35.32
C GLN A 309 -92.84 112.59 -36.46
N SER A 310 -93.15 113.02 -37.68
CA SER A 310 -93.09 112.14 -38.86
C SER A 310 -91.67 111.63 -39.11
N GLN A 311 -90.66 112.49 -38.98
CA GLN A 311 -89.26 112.12 -39.12
C GLN A 311 -88.81 111.17 -38.01
N LYS A 312 -89.21 111.39 -36.75
CA LYS A 312 -88.93 110.47 -35.63
C LYS A 312 -89.55 109.09 -35.87
N GLN A 313 -90.77 109.01 -36.40
CA GLN A 313 -91.40 107.73 -36.78
C GLN A 313 -90.65 107.02 -37.92
N LEU A 314 -90.22 107.76 -38.94
CA LEU A 314 -89.40 107.22 -40.03
C LEU A 314 -88.05 106.69 -39.51
N LEU A 315 -87.43 107.40 -38.56
CA LEU A 315 -86.19 106.98 -37.91
C LEU A 315 -86.39 105.65 -37.16
N GLN A 316 -87.45 105.52 -36.35
CA GLN A 316 -87.77 104.27 -35.62
C GLN A 316 -87.99 103.08 -36.57
N LYS A 317 -88.65 103.32 -37.72
CA LYS A 317 -88.85 102.28 -38.74
C LYS A 317 -87.53 101.83 -39.37
N GLU A 318 -86.59 102.74 -39.58
CA GLU A 318 -85.26 102.41 -40.11
C GLU A 318 -84.38 101.68 -39.08
N VAL A 319 -84.47 102.03 -37.80
CA VAL A 319 -83.81 101.30 -36.70
C VAL A 319 -84.29 99.85 -36.66
N SER A 320 -85.60 99.64 -36.74
CA SER A 320 -86.20 98.29 -36.73
C SER A 320 -85.78 97.47 -37.95
N ARG A 321 -85.66 98.10 -39.13
CA ARG A 321 -85.20 97.47 -40.37
C ARG A 321 -83.72 97.08 -40.32
N THR A 322 -82.86 97.91 -39.73
CA THR A 322 -81.40 97.68 -39.68
C THR A 322 -80.99 96.68 -38.59
N LEU A 323 -81.78 96.55 -37.52
CA LEU A 323 -81.50 95.64 -36.41
C LEU A 323 -82.26 94.30 -36.46
N GLY A 324 -83.33 94.20 -37.25
CA GLY A 324 -84.21 93.02 -37.30
C GLY A 324 -85.14 92.92 -36.07
N GLU A 325 -86.05 91.93 -36.04
CA GLU A 325 -87.08 91.75 -34.97
C GLU A 325 -86.55 91.53 -33.54
N SER A 326 -85.23 91.47 -33.34
CA SER A 326 -84.62 91.33 -32.02
C SER A 326 -84.46 92.69 -31.33
N THR A 327 -85.54 93.18 -30.70
CA THR A 327 -85.52 94.47 -30.00
C THR A 327 -85.00 94.33 -28.57
N ASN A 328 -83.85 94.95 -28.29
CA ASN A 328 -83.48 95.31 -26.92
C ASN A 328 -84.40 96.48 -26.48
N PRO A 329 -85.06 96.42 -25.31
CA PRO A 329 -86.04 97.43 -24.86
C PRO A 329 -85.44 98.83 -24.63
N VAL A 330 -84.11 98.95 -24.71
CA VAL A 330 -83.38 100.21 -24.58
C VAL A 330 -83.56 101.14 -25.80
N PHE A 331 -83.88 100.59 -26.98
CA PHE A 331 -83.92 101.34 -28.25
C PHE A 331 -85.34 101.72 -28.73
N SER A 332 -86.37 101.54 -27.89
CA SER A 332 -87.78 101.82 -28.21
C SER A 332 -88.21 103.26 -27.89
N SER A 333 -87.40 104.03 -27.15
CA SER A 333 -87.72 105.41 -26.76
C SER A 333 -87.11 106.41 -27.75
N GLY A 334 -87.97 107.18 -28.43
CA GLY A 334 -87.59 108.08 -29.55
C GLY A 334 -86.50 109.11 -29.24
N ASP A 335 -86.36 109.54 -27.97
CA ASP A 335 -85.39 110.56 -27.59
C ASP A 335 -83.96 110.01 -27.35
N ASN A 336 -83.81 108.72 -27.07
CA ASN A 336 -82.49 108.09 -26.88
C ASN A 336 -81.80 107.68 -28.20
N LEU A 337 -82.56 107.61 -29.30
CA LEU A 337 -82.04 107.21 -30.62
C LEU A 337 -81.11 108.28 -31.21
N LEU A 338 -81.36 109.55 -30.92
CA LEU A 338 -80.59 110.66 -31.47
C LEU A 338 -79.15 110.68 -30.92
N ALA A 339 -78.97 110.40 -29.63
CA ALA A 339 -77.66 110.39 -28.97
C ALA A 339 -76.88 109.07 -29.14
N GLN A 340 -77.56 107.97 -29.47
CA GLN A 340 -76.92 106.65 -29.60
C GLN A 340 -76.42 106.34 -31.01
N GLY A 341 -76.88 107.11 -32.00
CA GLY A 341 -76.63 106.92 -33.43
C GLY A 341 -75.36 107.54 -34.00
N GLN A 342 -74.74 108.48 -33.27
CA GLN A 342 -73.53 109.18 -33.69
C GLN A 342 -72.35 108.62 -32.89
N LEU A 343 -71.60 107.70 -33.50
CA LEU A 343 -70.31 107.25 -32.97
C LEU A 343 -69.21 108.06 -33.65
N GLY A 344 -68.23 108.54 -32.88
CA GLY A 344 -67.02 109.12 -33.44
C GLY A 344 -66.21 108.05 -34.19
N GLN A 345 -65.35 108.46 -35.12
CA GLN A 345 -64.46 107.54 -35.86
C GLN A 345 -63.59 106.68 -34.92
N ILE A 346 -63.26 107.21 -33.74
CA ILE A 346 -62.51 106.53 -32.68
C ILE A 346 -63.36 105.40 -32.05
N ASP A 347 -64.63 105.65 -31.74
CA ASP A 347 -65.53 104.65 -31.15
C ASP A 347 -65.86 103.52 -32.12
N LEU A 348 -65.94 103.82 -33.42
CA LEU A 348 -66.09 102.82 -34.48
C LEU A 348 -64.89 101.87 -34.56
N ASN A 349 -63.67 102.41 -34.46
CA ASN A 349 -62.45 101.61 -34.45
C ASN A 349 -62.36 100.74 -33.18
N LEU A 350 -62.61 101.33 -32.00
CA LEU A 350 -62.64 100.60 -30.73
C LEU A 350 -63.71 99.49 -30.72
N THR A 351 -64.88 99.72 -31.32
CA THR A 351 -65.91 98.69 -31.50
C THR A 351 -65.44 97.58 -32.42
N GLY A 352 -64.74 97.90 -33.52
CA GLY A 352 -64.12 96.91 -34.41
C GLY A 352 -63.10 96.03 -33.67
N GLN A 353 -62.20 96.65 -32.89
CA GLN A 353 -61.21 95.93 -32.07
C GLN A 353 -61.87 95.06 -31.00
N LEU A 354 -62.99 95.50 -30.42
CA LEU A 354 -63.74 94.72 -29.45
C LEU A 354 -64.34 93.45 -30.09
N VAL A 355 -64.92 93.57 -31.28
CA VAL A 355 -65.47 92.42 -32.03
C VAL A 355 -64.37 91.44 -32.40
N GLU A 356 -63.24 91.94 -32.90
CA GLU A 356 -62.06 91.12 -33.23
C GLU A 356 -61.51 90.39 -31.99
N THR A 357 -61.43 91.09 -30.86
CA THR A 357 -61.00 90.50 -29.58
C THR A 357 -62.00 89.44 -29.11
N GLN A 358 -63.32 89.65 -29.28
CA GLN A 358 -64.35 88.67 -28.95
C GLN A 358 -64.26 87.41 -29.84
N THR A 359 -64.01 87.58 -31.14
CA THR A 359 -63.80 86.43 -32.04
C THR A 359 -62.53 85.66 -31.67
N THR A 360 -61.48 86.37 -31.26
CA THR A 360 -60.23 85.77 -30.77
C THR A 360 -60.47 84.97 -29.49
N ILE A 361 -61.25 85.51 -28.54
CA ILE A 361 -61.65 84.82 -27.31
C ILE A 361 -62.37 83.50 -27.62
N VAL A 362 -63.38 83.51 -28.51
CA VAL A 362 -64.13 82.29 -28.89
C VAL A 362 -63.20 81.26 -29.55
N ALA A 363 -62.30 81.70 -30.43
CA ALA A 363 -61.33 80.83 -31.07
C ALA A 363 -60.35 80.20 -30.06
N LEU A 364 -59.87 80.98 -29.08
CA LEU A 364 -58.98 80.51 -28.02
C LEU A 364 -59.66 79.51 -27.07
N ILE A 365 -60.95 79.71 -26.74
CA ILE A 365 -61.73 78.74 -25.96
C ILE A 365 -61.87 77.41 -26.71
N ALA A 366 -62.25 77.46 -28.00
CA ALA A 366 -62.35 76.26 -28.81
C ALA A 366 -61.00 75.53 -28.91
N ARG A 367 -59.90 76.28 -29.05
CA ARG A 367 -58.54 75.73 -29.02
C ARG A 367 -58.21 75.10 -27.67
N ASP A 368 -58.45 75.74 -26.53
CA ASP A 368 -58.22 75.13 -25.20
C ASP A 368 -59.03 73.85 -25.01
N GLN A 369 -60.29 73.82 -25.45
CA GLN A 369 -61.14 72.62 -25.37
C GLN A 369 -60.57 71.45 -26.17
N THR A 370 -60.10 71.69 -27.41
CA THR A 370 -59.48 70.65 -28.23
C THR A 370 -58.16 70.16 -27.64
N LEU A 371 -57.32 71.06 -27.13
CA LEU A 371 -56.08 70.71 -26.45
C LEU A 371 -56.35 69.96 -25.15
N ALA A 372 -57.37 70.33 -24.37
CA ALA A 372 -57.78 69.64 -23.16
C ALA A 372 -58.29 68.22 -23.42
N ALA A 373 -59.04 68.02 -24.51
CA ALA A 373 -59.48 66.70 -24.93
C ALA A 373 -58.28 65.80 -25.30
N LYS A 374 -57.34 66.32 -26.11
CA LYS A 374 -56.09 65.63 -26.46
C LYS A 374 -55.22 65.35 -25.23
N GLU A 375 -55.09 66.30 -24.31
CA GLU A 375 -54.35 66.11 -23.06
C GLU A 375 -54.93 64.96 -22.24
N LYS A 376 -56.26 64.90 -22.11
CA LYS A 376 -56.96 63.82 -21.37
C LYS A 376 -56.78 62.46 -22.04
N GLU A 377 -56.83 62.41 -23.36
CA GLU A 377 -56.54 61.20 -24.15
C GLU A 377 -55.11 60.71 -23.92
N LEU A 378 -54.11 61.59 -24.09
CA LEU A 378 -52.69 61.27 -23.88
C LEU A 378 -52.39 60.88 -22.42
N GLN A 379 -53.03 61.51 -21.43
CA GLN A 379 -52.92 61.11 -20.02
C GLN A 379 -53.50 59.72 -19.75
N ALA A 380 -54.61 59.37 -20.40
CA ALA A 380 -55.20 58.04 -20.27
C ALA A 380 -54.31 56.96 -20.89
N ASP A 381 -53.68 57.27 -22.03
CA ASP A 381 -52.70 56.40 -22.66
C ASP A 381 -51.44 56.24 -21.80
N LEU A 382 -50.89 57.35 -21.28
CA LEU A 382 -49.70 57.34 -20.41
C LEU A 382 -49.92 56.47 -19.16
N LYS A 383 -51.12 56.46 -18.59
CA LYS A 383 -51.47 55.61 -17.43
C LYS A 383 -51.43 54.11 -17.70
N ARG A 384 -51.53 53.67 -18.95
CA ARG A 384 -51.47 52.24 -19.32
C ARG A 384 -50.03 51.73 -19.42
N PHE A 385 -49.09 52.59 -19.84
CA PHE A 385 -47.69 52.20 -20.08
C PHE A 385 -46.97 51.58 -18.88
N PRO A 386 -47.11 52.03 -17.63
CA PRO A 386 -46.41 51.42 -16.49
C PRO A 386 -46.67 49.91 -16.35
N SER A 387 -47.91 49.47 -16.53
CA SER A 387 -48.28 48.05 -16.47
C SER A 387 -47.74 47.26 -17.66
N LEU A 388 -47.73 47.87 -18.85
CA LEU A 388 -47.18 47.28 -20.07
C LEU A 388 -45.65 47.17 -20.00
N LEU A 389 -44.98 48.18 -19.46
CA LEU A 389 -43.54 48.20 -19.22
C LEU A 389 -43.14 47.17 -18.17
N ALA A 390 -43.88 47.04 -17.07
CA ALA A 390 -43.63 46.01 -16.07
C ALA A 390 -43.73 44.60 -16.65
N TYR A 391 -44.74 44.33 -17.50
CA TYR A 391 -44.86 43.06 -18.20
C TYR A 391 -43.74 42.85 -19.23
N TYR A 392 -43.43 43.87 -20.03
CA TYR A 392 -42.35 43.84 -21.02
C TYR A 392 -40.98 43.58 -20.39
N ASN A 393 -40.66 44.29 -19.31
CA ASN A 393 -39.42 44.14 -18.55
C ASN A 393 -39.34 42.81 -17.77
N ARG A 394 -40.42 42.05 -17.67
CA ARG A 394 -40.41 40.68 -17.15
C ARG A 394 -40.12 39.66 -18.24
N ILE A 395 -40.76 39.79 -19.40
CA ILE A 395 -40.64 38.80 -20.49
C ILE A 395 -39.31 38.91 -21.24
N LEU A 396 -38.73 40.10 -21.36
CA LEU A 396 -37.47 40.31 -22.07
C LEU A 396 -36.27 39.62 -21.41
N PRO A 397 -36.01 39.83 -20.10
CA PRO A 397 -34.93 39.13 -19.40
C PRO A 397 -35.18 37.62 -19.36
N GLN A 398 -36.43 37.18 -19.28
CA GLN A 398 -36.77 35.75 -19.33
C GLN A 398 -36.41 35.14 -20.69
N LEU A 399 -36.67 35.85 -21.80
CA LEU A 399 -36.24 35.43 -23.13
C LEU A 399 -34.72 35.41 -23.24
N GLN A 400 -34.03 36.45 -22.76
CA GLN A 400 -32.56 36.49 -22.76
C GLN A 400 -31.96 35.32 -21.96
N PHE A 401 -32.46 35.08 -20.75
CA PHE A 401 -32.04 33.95 -19.91
C PHE A 401 -32.26 32.61 -20.62
N SER A 402 -33.41 32.40 -21.26
CA SER A 402 -33.68 31.17 -22.00
C SER A 402 -32.74 30.99 -23.20
N ARG A 403 -32.38 32.08 -23.91
CA ARG A 403 -31.42 32.07 -25.02
C ARG A 403 -29.99 31.81 -24.55
N GLU A 404 -29.55 32.47 -23.49
CA GLU A 404 -28.23 32.25 -22.89
C GLU A 404 -28.09 30.81 -22.41
N ARG A 405 -29.11 30.26 -21.75
CA ARG A 405 -29.16 28.85 -21.35
C ARG A 405 -29.05 27.91 -22.55
N LEU A 406 -29.78 28.19 -23.63
CA LEU A 406 -29.70 27.40 -24.87
C LEU A 406 -28.28 27.47 -25.48
N GLU A 407 -27.68 28.66 -25.55
CA GLU A 407 -26.31 28.84 -26.04
C GLU A 407 -25.28 28.11 -25.17
N GLN A 408 -25.41 28.19 -23.85
CA GLN A 408 -24.56 27.47 -22.90
C GLN A 408 -24.67 25.95 -23.12
N LEU A 409 -25.89 25.42 -23.29
CA LEU A 409 -26.10 24.00 -23.56
C LEU A 409 -25.55 23.58 -24.93
N LEU A 410 -25.66 24.42 -25.97
CA LEU A 410 -25.08 24.15 -27.29
C LEU A 410 -23.54 24.15 -27.23
N ARG A 411 -22.95 25.09 -26.50
CA ARG A 411 -21.50 25.12 -26.24
C ARG A 411 -21.08 23.92 -25.41
N ALA A 412 -21.86 23.53 -24.40
CA ALA A 412 -21.61 22.33 -23.60
C ALA A 412 -21.66 21.06 -24.48
N GLU A 413 -22.63 20.95 -25.41
CA GLU A 413 -22.68 19.85 -26.37
C GLU A 413 -21.42 19.84 -27.28
N GLN A 414 -21.03 21.00 -27.82
CA GLN A 414 -19.84 21.12 -28.66
C GLN A 414 -18.55 20.80 -27.91
N LYS A 415 -18.35 21.37 -26.71
CA LYS A 415 -17.22 21.07 -25.84
C LYS A 415 -17.18 19.59 -25.50
N LEU A 416 -18.30 19.00 -25.10
CA LEU A 416 -18.37 17.57 -24.79
C LEU A 416 -18.04 16.72 -26.03
N ARG A 417 -18.53 17.07 -27.22
CA ARG A 417 -18.13 16.39 -28.48
C ARG A 417 -16.63 16.54 -28.76
N GLN A 418 -16.06 17.71 -28.55
CA GLN A 418 -14.64 17.99 -28.79
C GLN A 418 -13.74 17.27 -27.78
N GLU A 419 -14.04 17.34 -26.48
CA GLU A 419 -13.30 16.64 -25.43
C GLU A 419 -13.41 15.13 -25.57
N LEU A 420 -14.59 14.61 -25.93
CA LEU A 420 -14.76 13.18 -26.18
C LEU A 420 -14.11 12.71 -27.49
N SER A 421 -13.90 13.60 -28.47
CA SER A 421 -13.08 13.32 -29.66
C SER A 421 -11.58 13.23 -29.35
N LYS A 422 -11.12 13.86 -28.26
CA LYS A 422 -9.75 13.75 -27.73
C LYS A 422 -9.52 12.47 -26.91
N GLY A 423 -10.56 11.67 -26.68
CA GLY A 423 -10.45 10.39 -25.99
C GLY A 423 -10.74 10.47 -24.48
N GLY A 424 -11.43 9.47 -23.94
CA GLY A 424 -11.62 9.23 -22.51
C GLY A 424 -10.36 8.67 -21.86
N PHE A 425 -10.41 7.58 -21.09
CA PHE A 425 -9.17 6.96 -20.62
C PHE A 425 -8.32 6.48 -21.80
N ASN A 426 -7.15 7.08 -22.03
CA ASN A 426 -6.17 6.48 -22.93
C ASN A 426 -5.52 5.33 -22.17
N TRP A 427 -5.98 4.12 -22.46
CA TRP A 427 -5.23 2.93 -22.09
C TRP A 427 -4.09 2.83 -23.09
N GLU A 428 -2.93 3.33 -22.69
CA GLU A 428 -1.73 3.26 -23.50
C GLU A 428 -0.95 2.01 -23.11
N VAL A 429 -0.56 1.26 -24.12
CA VAL A 429 0.27 0.08 -23.95
C VAL A 429 1.69 0.59 -23.79
N VAL A 430 2.20 0.59 -22.56
CA VAL A 430 3.58 1.02 -22.26
C VAL A 430 4.56 -0.04 -22.75
N GLU A 431 4.19 -1.31 -22.60
CA GLU A 431 4.99 -2.45 -23.02
C GLU A 431 4.06 -3.54 -23.58
N GLU A 432 4.31 -3.94 -24.82
CA GLU A 432 3.56 -5.03 -25.47
C GLU A 432 3.91 -6.40 -24.84
N PRO A 433 2.98 -7.38 -24.88
CA PRO A 433 3.22 -8.74 -24.45
C PRO A 433 4.47 -9.34 -25.10
N GLN A 434 5.51 -9.56 -24.29
CA GLN A 434 6.73 -10.22 -24.73
C GLN A 434 6.54 -11.74 -24.75
N GLU A 435 7.37 -12.44 -25.54
CA GLU A 435 7.45 -13.90 -25.45
C GLU A 435 7.76 -14.33 -24.01
N GLY A 436 7.13 -15.43 -23.58
CA GLY A 436 7.24 -15.87 -22.20
C GLY A 436 8.68 -16.15 -21.80
N SER A 437 9.19 -15.41 -20.82
CA SER A 437 10.51 -15.67 -20.22
C SER A 437 10.44 -16.85 -19.26
N GLN A 438 11.42 -17.74 -19.30
CA GLN A 438 11.44 -18.91 -18.44
C GLN A 438 11.68 -18.46 -16.98
N THR A 439 10.67 -18.65 -16.13
CA THR A 439 10.71 -18.26 -14.71
C THR A 439 10.78 -19.46 -13.76
N GLY A 440 10.53 -20.66 -14.27
CA GLY A 440 10.65 -21.89 -13.50
C GLY A 440 11.05 -23.10 -14.34
N PRO A 441 11.55 -24.16 -13.68
CA PRO A 441 11.86 -24.25 -12.25
C PRO A 441 13.24 -23.67 -11.88
N ASN A 442 13.31 -22.97 -10.75
CA ASN A 442 14.56 -22.37 -10.25
C ASN A 442 15.48 -23.43 -9.64
N MET A 443 16.34 -24.03 -10.47
CA MET A 443 17.27 -25.10 -10.07
C MET A 443 18.06 -24.76 -8.81
N ARG A 444 18.55 -23.52 -8.69
CA ARG A 444 19.30 -23.06 -7.51
C ARG A 444 18.45 -23.08 -6.23
N GLN A 445 17.19 -22.62 -6.29
CA GLN A 445 16.30 -22.58 -5.12
C GLN A 445 15.87 -23.98 -4.69
N ASN A 446 15.52 -24.85 -5.63
CA ASN A 446 15.10 -26.22 -5.34
C ASN A 446 16.26 -27.07 -4.79
N LEU A 447 17.47 -26.92 -5.33
CA LEU A 447 18.67 -27.56 -4.78
C LEU A 447 18.99 -27.06 -3.37
N LEU A 448 18.84 -25.76 -3.12
CA LEU A 448 19.04 -25.17 -1.79
C LEU A 448 18.02 -25.73 -0.80
N LEU A 449 16.74 -25.81 -1.17
CA LEU A 449 15.69 -26.41 -0.35
C LEU A 449 15.96 -27.91 -0.09
N GLY A 450 16.37 -28.67 -1.11
CA GLY A 450 16.80 -30.05 -0.96
C GLY A 450 18.02 -30.21 -0.05
N GLY A 451 18.94 -29.24 -0.08
CA GLY A 451 20.09 -29.16 0.82
C GLY A 451 19.68 -28.91 2.26
N VAL A 452 18.77 -27.96 2.52
CA VAL A 452 18.26 -27.66 3.86
C VAL A 452 17.53 -28.86 4.45
N ILE A 453 16.63 -29.49 3.68
CA ILE A 453 15.92 -30.70 4.09
C ILE A 453 16.92 -31.84 4.34
N GLY A 454 17.93 -31.97 3.47
CA GLY A 454 18.99 -32.98 3.61
C GLY A 454 19.85 -32.80 4.86
N LEU A 455 20.17 -31.56 5.25
CA LEU A 455 20.89 -31.27 6.49
C LEU A 455 20.07 -31.62 7.72
N MET A 456 18.77 -31.28 7.73
CA MET A 456 17.87 -31.61 8.85
C MET A 456 17.72 -33.12 9.02
N LEU A 457 17.39 -33.84 7.94
CA LEU A 457 17.23 -35.29 7.98
C LEU A 457 18.56 -36.01 8.23
N GLY A 458 19.67 -35.50 7.68
CA GLY A 458 21.00 -36.04 7.90
C GLY A 458 21.48 -35.86 9.34
N GLY A 459 21.18 -34.72 9.96
CA GLY A 459 21.39 -34.49 11.38
C GLY A 459 20.59 -35.49 12.23
N ALA A 460 19.29 -35.65 11.96
CA ALA A 460 18.46 -36.62 12.66
C ALA A 460 18.99 -38.06 12.52
N ALA A 461 19.39 -38.47 11.31
CA ALA A 461 19.98 -39.79 11.06
C ALA A 461 21.31 -40.00 11.82
N ALA A 462 22.15 -38.97 11.90
CA ALA A 462 23.38 -38.99 12.67
C ALA A 462 23.10 -39.22 14.17
N PHE A 463 22.12 -38.52 14.75
CA PHE A 463 21.71 -38.70 16.14
C PHE A 463 21.07 -40.06 16.41
N ILE A 464 20.22 -40.58 15.52
CA ILE A 464 19.64 -41.93 15.65
C ILE A 464 20.75 -42.99 15.63
N ARG A 465 21.72 -42.86 14.72
CA ARG A 465 22.85 -43.78 14.64
C ARG A 465 23.73 -43.72 15.88
N GLU A 466 23.87 -42.54 16.47
CA GLU A 466 24.59 -42.34 17.72
C GLU A 466 23.86 -42.94 18.92
N ALA A 467 22.55 -42.72 19.04
CA ALA A 467 21.73 -43.30 20.10
C ALA A 467 21.74 -44.85 20.07
N SER A 468 22.00 -45.43 18.90
CA SER A 468 22.12 -46.90 18.73
C SER A 468 23.54 -47.44 18.97
N ASP A 469 24.54 -46.59 19.25
CA ASP A 469 25.90 -47.04 19.59
C ASP A 469 26.06 -47.16 21.12
N ASP A 470 26.20 -48.39 21.62
CA ASP A 470 26.37 -48.68 23.05
C ASP A 470 27.85 -48.73 23.49
N ALA A 471 28.80 -48.43 22.59
CA ALA A 471 30.22 -48.39 22.90
C ALA A 471 30.57 -47.21 23.83
N VAL A 472 31.50 -47.45 24.77
CA VAL A 472 32.01 -46.42 25.69
C VAL A 472 33.08 -45.60 24.99
N HIS A 473 32.83 -44.31 24.80
CA HIS A 473 33.71 -43.44 23.99
C HIS A 473 34.46 -42.40 24.79
N THR A 474 33.99 -42.04 25.99
CA THR A 474 34.62 -41.01 26.82
C THR A 474 35.08 -41.56 28.17
N THR A 475 36.13 -40.98 28.73
CA THR A 475 36.69 -41.38 30.04
C THR A 475 35.71 -41.14 31.19
N ALA A 476 34.94 -40.05 31.13
CA ALA A 476 33.88 -39.75 32.09
C ALA A 476 32.74 -40.80 32.07
N GLU A 477 32.38 -41.27 30.88
CA GLU A 477 31.41 -42.36 30.71
C GLU A 477 31.97 -43.69 31.24
N LEU A 478 33.25 -43.96 31.00
CA LEU A 478 33.93 -45.14 31.54
C LEU A 478 33.94 -45.15 33.07
N GLU A 479 34.30 -44.03 33.71
CA GLU A 479 34.34 -43.90 35.17
C GLU A 479 32.94 -44.02 35.78
N LYS A 480 31.94 -43.34 35.19
CA LYS A 480 30.55 -43.40 35.63
C LYS A 480 29.97 -44.81 35.52
N GLN A 481 30.25 -45.51 34.43
CA GLN A 481 29.71 -46.83 34.16
C GLN A 481 30.42 -47.91 34.96
N ALA A 482 31.75 -47.84 35.10
CA ALA A 482 32.54 -48.80 35.87
C ALA A 482 32.36 -48.67 37.40
N ALA A 483 31.96 -47.48 37.88
CA ALA A 483 31.88 -47.14 39.31
C ALA A 483 33.20 -47.40 40.07
N LEU A 484 34.33 -47.18 39.40
CA LEU A 484 35.68 -47.45 39.87
C LEU A 484 36.61 -46.31 39.46
N PRO A 485 37.69 -46.06 40.21
CA PRO A 485 38.62 -44.99 39.87
C PRO A 485 39.31 -45.27 38.53
N LEU A 486 39.40 -44.23 37.69
CA LEU A 486 40.20 -44.25 36.47
C LEU A 486 41.68 -44.09 36.82
N LEU A 487 42.46 -45.16 36.64
CA LEU A 487 43.88 -45.20 36.98
C LEU A 487 44.76 -44.43 35.98
N GLY A 488 44.24 -44.23 34.77
CA GLY A 488 44.87 -43.41 33.73
C GLY A 488 44.39 -43.81 32.34
N THR A 489 44.86 -43.05 31.36
CA THR A 489 44.52 -43.23 29.94
C THR A 489 45.79 -43.56 29.15
N THR A 490 45.74 -44.55 28.27
CA THR A 490 46.82 -44.83 27.33
C THR A 490 46.41 -44.46 25.91
N PRO A 491 47.34 -43.94 25.09
CA PRO A 491 47.19 -44.00 23.64
C PRO A 491 46.97 -45.46 23.22
N LYS A 492 46.36 -45.67 22.05
CA LYS A 492 46.02 -47.03 21.58
C LYS A 492 47.25 -47.94 21.62
N LEU A 493 47.21 -48.90 22.54
CA LEU A 493 48.25 -49.91 22.71
C LEU A 493 48.18 -50.96 21.58
N PRO A 494 49.32 -51.56 21.22
CA PRO A 494 49.36 -52.61 20.21
C PRO A 494 48.46 -53.80 20.60
N PRO A 495 47.69 -54.37 19.66
CA PRO A 495 46.91 -55.58 19.91
C PRO A 495 47.84 -56.78 20.17
N ALA A 496 47.31 -57.83 20.79
CA ALA A 496 48.11 -59.00 21.17
C ALA A 496 48.66 -59.77 19.97
N ARG A 497 47.98 -59.67 18.82
CA ARG A 497 48.40 -60.25 17.52
C ARG A 497 48.83 -59.14 16.56
N PRO A 498 50.02 -59.22 15.94
CA PRO A 498 50.33 -58.37 14.81
C PRO A 498 49.34 -58.66 13.67
N ARG A 499 48.78 -57.61 13.07
CA ARG A 499 47.86 -57.75 11.94
C ARG A 499 48.71 -58.19 10.74
N GLU A 500 48.63 -59.46 10.34
CA GLU A 500 49.21 -59.88 9.07
C GLU A 500 48.63 -58.99 7.97
N SER A 501 49.49 -58.29 7.23
CA SER A 501 49.06 -57.50 6.10
C SER A 501 48.40 -58.43 5.09
N MET A 502 47.13 -58.18 4.76
CA MET A 502 46.37 -58.91 3.73
C MET A 502 46.96 -58.77 2.31
N ILE A 503 48.10 -58.08 2.18
CA ILE A 503 48.86 -57.91 0.95
C ILE A 503 50.17 -58.69 1.12
N LYS A 504 50.21 -59.93 0.64
CA LYS A 504 51.47 -60.66 0.41
C LYS A 504 52.04 -60.18 -0.92
N LEU A 505 52.93 -59.18 -0.89
CA LEU A 505 53.72 -58.79 -2.07
C LEU A 505 54.74 -59.91 -2.37
N PRO A 506 54.92 -60.34 -3.64
CA PRO A 506 55.70 -61.52 -4.00
C PRO A 506 57.24 -61.39 -3.82
N PHE A 507 57.75 -60.29 -3.26
CA PHE A 507 59.20 -60.03 -3.12
C PHE A 507 59.63 -59.43 -1.78
N GLY A 508 58.81 -59.55 -0.72
CA GLY A 508 59.21 -59.11 0.63
C GLY A 508 59.85 -60.25 1.41
N LYS A 509 61.15 -60.14 1.74
CA LYS A 509 61.77 -61.04 2.73
C LYS A 509 61.07 -60.83 4.08
N PRO A 510 60.75 -61.89 4.85
CA PRO A 510 60.26 -61.73 6.21
C PRO A 510 61.41 -61.17 7.06
N GLU A 511 61.42 -59.86 7.26
CA GLU A 511 62.28 -59.24 8.26
C GLU A 511 61.84 -59.75 9.63
N VAL A 512 62.77 -60.40 10.33
CA VAL A 512 62.61 -60.79 11.73
C VAL A 512 62.57 -59.48 12.53
N LEU A 513 61.36 -58.97 12.74
CA LEU A 513 61.12 -57.75 13.49
C LEU A 513 61.60 -57.94 14.93
N ALA A 514 62.51 -57.07 15.38
CA ALA A 514 62.75 -56.84 16.81
C ALA A 514 61.39 -56.67 17.54
N PRO A 515 61.28 -56.93 18.85
CA PRO A 515 60.01 -56.87 19.58
C PRO A 515 59.31 -55.50 19.44
N TRP A 516 58.50 -55.34 18.38
CA TRP A 516 57.90 -54.08 17.96
C TRP A 516 57.05 -53.48 19.09
N THR A 517 56.41 -54.33 19.89
CA THR A 517 55.66 -53.97 21.09
C THR A 517 56.49 -53.10 22.05
N ILE A 518 57.78 -53.39 22.21
CA ILE A 518 58.64 -52.72 23.20
C ILE A 518 59.08 -51.36 22.71
N GLN A 519 59.48 -51.28 21.44
CA GLN A 519 59.81 -50.01 20.79
C GLN A 519 58.60 -49.07 20.76
N VAL A 520 57.40 -49.61 20.54
CA VAL A 520 56.13 -48.89 20.57
C VAL A 520 55.80 -48.42 22.00
N LEU A 521 55.98 -49.27 23.02
CA LEU A 521 55.72 -48.92 24.42
C LEU A 521 56.69 -47.85 24.94
N GLN A 522 57.95 -47.84 24.49
CA GLN A 522 58.98 -46.89 24.90
C GLN A 522 58.90 -45.52 24.19
N SER A 523 58.06 -45.36 23.18
CA SER A 523 57.85 -44.05 22.53
C SER A 523 56.89 -43.16 23.33
N SER A 524 57.21 -41.87 23.48
CA SER A 524 56.28 -40.87 24.03
C SER A 524 55.09 -40.72 23.06
N PRO A 525 53.83 -40.68 23.55
CA PRO A 525 53.40 -40.47 24.93
C PRO A 525 53.06 -41.76 25.71
N ARG A 526 53.37 -42.96 25.18
CA ARG A 526 52.93 -44.24 25.78
C ARG A 526 53.65 -44.56 27.09
N TRP A 527 54.98 -44.45 27.14
CA TRP A 527 55.74 -44.76 28.37
C TRP A 527 55.42 -43.81 29.53
N GLU A 528 55.19 -42.53 29.25
CA GLU A 528 54.81 -41.52 30.27
C GLU A 528 53.42 -41.81 30.84
N SER A 529 52.48 -42.22 29.98
CA SER A 529 51.14 -42.65 30.41
C SER A 529 51.22 -43.90 31.30
N LEU A 530 52.09 -44.86 30.98
CA LEU A 530 52.29 -46.09 31.75
C LEU A 530 52.93 -45.82 33.12
N ASP A 531 53.90 -44.91 33.19
CA ASP A 531 54.53 -44.51 34.45
C ASP A 531 53.51 -43.83 35.38
N LEU A 532 52.64 -42.98 34.83
CA LEU A 532 51.56 -42.34 35.58
C LEU A 532 50.55 -43.37 36.09
N ILE A 533 50.15 -44.34 35.26
CA ILE A 533 49.24 -45.42 35.66
C ILE A 533 49.86 -46.26 36.78
N TYR A 534 51.13 -46.67 36.62
CA TYR A 534 51.85 -47.43 37.66
C TYR A 534 51.89 -46.65 38.98
N LYS A 535 52.20 -45.35 38.92
CA LYS A 535 52.24 -44.51 40.12
C LYS A 535 50.88 -44.39 40.80
N ASN A 536 49.81 -44.26 40.03
CA ASN A 536 48.44 -44.21 40.56
C ASN A 536 48.04 -45.53 41.24
N ILE A 537 48.43 -46.68 40.65
CA ILE A 537 48.23 -48.00 41.25
C ILE A 537 48.96 -48.11 42.59
N GLU A 538 50.23 -47.66 42.65
CA GLU A 538 51.03 -47.66 43.88
C GLU A 538 50.41 -46.74 44.96
N LEU A 539 49.89 -45.57 44.58
CA LEU A 539 49.28 -44.62 45.52
C LEU A 539 47.95 -45.12 46.11
N LEU A 540 47.13 -45.84 45.32
CA LEU A 540 45.84 -46.38 45.79
C LEU A 540 46.00 -47.55 46.76
N ASN A 541 47.08 -48.34 46.66
CA ASN A 541 47.31 -49.55 47.46
C ASN A 541 48.18 -49.34 48.72
N LYS A 542 48.23 -48.13 49.29
CA LYS A 542 49.06 -47.83 50.47
C LYS A 542 48.76 -48.66 51.74
N VAL A 543 47.63 -49.35 51.81
CA VAL A 543 47.20 -50.14 52.98
C VAL A 543 47.65 -51.61 52.90
N SER A 544 47.92 -52.12 51.70
CA SER A 544 48.30 -53.51 51.43
C SER A 544 49.39 -53.50 50.37
N ASP A 545 50.66 -53.65 50.78
CA ASP A 545 51.83 -53.63 49.90
C ASP A 545 51.53 -54.31 48.54
N LEU A 546 51.69 -53.56 47.45
CA LEU A 546 51.41 -54.02 46.09
C LEU A 546 52.41 -55.12 45.67
N ARG A 547 52.16 -56.35 46.10
CA ARG A 547 53.03 -57.51 45.79
C ARG A 547 52.60 -58.32 44.57
N SER A 548 51.30 -58.41 44.31
CA SER A 548 50.77 -59.08 43.10
C SER A 548 49.67 -58.26 42.43
N LEU A 549 49.80 -58.09 41.12
CA LEU A 549 48.92 -57.29 40.29
C LEU A 549 48.50 -58.08 39.05
N MET A 550 47.23 -58.44 38.97
CA MET A 550 46.66 -59.02 37.75
C MET A 550 46.19 -57.92 36.81
N VAL A 551 46.51 -58.07 35.53
CA VAL A 551 46.01 -57.23 34.44
C VAL A 551 45.08 -58.07 33.56
N THR A 552 43.85 -57.58 33.37
CA THR A 552 42.85 -58.24 32.51
C THR A 552 42.02 -57.19 31.75
N SER A 553 41.07 -57.63 30.93
CA SER A 553 40.17 -56.77 30.16
C SER A 553 38.77 -57.37 30.06
N ALA A 554 37.80 -56.55 29.65
CA ALA A 554 36.45 -57.04 29.35
C ALA A 554 36.44 -57.94 28.11
N LEU A 555 37.15 -57.55 27.03
CA LEU A 555 37.17 -58.27 25.77
C LEU A 555 38.58 -58.71 25.35
N PRO A 556 38.72 -59.72 24.47
CA PRO A 556 40.00 -60.04 23.82
C PRO A 556 40.54 -58.85 23.00
N ASP A 557 41.86 -58.78 22.81
CA ASP A 557 42.54 -57.73 22.04
C ASP A 557 42.32 -56.29 22.56
N ASP A 558 42.18 -56.10 23.87
CA ASP A 558 42.04 -54.78 24.49
C ASP A 558 43.38 -54.13 24.89
N GLY A 559 44.52 -54.81 24.68
CA GLY A 559 45.86 -54.31 25.00
C GLY A 559 46.42 -54.73 26.38
N LYS A 560 45.75 -55.65 27.07
CA LYS A 560 46.13 -56.15 28.42
C LYS A 560 47.59 -56.62 28.56
N SER A 561 48.09 -57.42 27.61
CA SER A 561 49.49 -57.90 27.61
C SER A 561 50.49 -56.76 27.45
N ALA A 562 50.16 -55.77 26.60
CA ALA A 562 50.98 -54.59 26.41
C ALA A 562 50.96 -53.67 27.64
N LEU A 563 49.82 -53.58 28.34
CA LEU A 563 49.72 -52.89 29.63
C LEU A 563 50.56 -53.60 30.69
N ALA A 564 50.42 -54.92 30.83
CA ALA A 564 51.17 -55.72 31.82
C ALA A 564 52.69 -55.57 31.63
N LEU A 565 53.15 -55.69 30.38
CA LEU A 565 54.55 -55.46 30.01
C LEU A 565 54.98 -54.00 30.27
N GLY A 566 54.14 -53.03 29.92
CA GLY A 566 54.39 -51.62 30.15
C GLY A 566 54.55 -51.28 31.63
N LEU A 567 53.66 -51.80 32.48
CA LEU A 567 53.73 -51.64 33.94
C LEU A 567 54.96 -52.32 34.53
N ALA A 568 55.35 -53.49 34.01
CA ALA A 568 56.60 -54.16 34.41
C ALA A 568 57.82 -53.29 34.10
N MET A 569 57.86 -52.67 32.93
CA MET A 569 58.92 -51.73 32.55
C MET A 569 58.93 -50.46 33.42
N SER A 570 57.76 -49.92 33.76
CA SER A 570 57.64 -48.76 34.65
C SER A 570 58.13 -49.07 36.07
N ALA A 571 57.76 -50.23 36.61
CA ALA A 571 58.21 -50.69 37.92
C ALA A 571 59.73 -50.96 37.96
N ALA A 572 60.27 -51.60 36.93
CA ALA A 572 61.71 -51.87 36.82
C ALA A 572 62.56 -50.60 36.67
N ARG A 573 62.03 -49.57 36.01
CA ARG A 573 62.66 -48.23 35.96
C ARG A 573 62.77 -47.59 37.35
N LEU A 574 61.92 -47.98 38.28
CA LEU A 574 61.97 -47.58 39.69
C LEU A 574 62.73 -48.60 40.55
N HIS A 575 63.60 -49.42 39.94
CA HIS A 575 64.47 -50.41 40.58
C HIS A 575 63.73 -51.50 41.38
N LYS A 576 62.45 -51.75 41.09
CA LYS A 576 61.73 -52.91 41.62
C LYS A 576 62.14 -54.17 40.87
N LYS A 577 62.37 -55.26 41.59
CA LYS A 577 62.49 -56.60 40.98
C LYS A 577 61.10 -57.11 40.62
N VAL A 578 60.82 -57.24 39.33
CA VAL A 578 59.50 -57.57 38.80
C VAL A 578 59.51 -58.95 38.14
N LEU A 579 58.52 -59.79 38.46
CA LEU A 579 58.21 -61.00 37.71
C LEU A 579 56.93 -60.78 36.87
N LEU A 580 57.03 -60.91 35.55
CA LEU A 580 55.88 -60.87 34.65
C LEU A 580 55.48 -62.30 34.24
N ILE A 581 54.25 -62.70 34.55
CA ILE A 581 53.73 -64.05 34.29
C ILE A 581 52.66 -64.01 33.19
N ASP A 582 52.80 -64.80 32.13
CA ASP A 582 51.72 -65.06 31.17
C ASP A 582 50.81 -66.17 31.71
N ALA A 583 49.69 -65.78 32.33
CA ALA A 583 48.67 -66.69 32.85
C ALA A 583 47.53 -66.96 31.84
N ASN A 584 47.65 -66.50 30.60
CA ASN A 584 46.71 -66.84 29.54
C ASN A 584 47.07 -68.17 28.89
N LEU A 585 46.84 -69.25 29.62
CA LEU A 585 47.17 -70.62 29.20
C LEU A 585 46.36 -71.08 27.96
N ARG A 586 45.25 -70.41 27.62
CA ARG A 586 44.41 -70.74 26.44
C ARG A 586 44.93 -70.15 25.13
N ASP A 587 45.43 -68.92 25.16
CA ASP A 587 45.97 -68.22 23.99
C ASP A 587 47.23 -67.43 24.37
N PRO A 588 48.34 -68.12 24.67
CA PRO A 588 49.57 -67.47 25.13
C PRO A 588 50.22 -66.68 24.01
N ASN A 589 50.43 -65.39 24.27
CA ASN A 589 50.93 -64.43 23.27
C ASN A 589 52.13 -63.62 23.76
N LEU A 590 52.45 -63.62 25.06
CA LEU A 590 53.57 -62.83 25.58
C LEU A 590 54.91 -63.32 25.02
N HIS A 591 55.13 -64.63 24.96
CA HIS A 591 56.35 -65.22 24.39
C HIS A 591 56.53 -64.86 22.91
N LYS A 592 55.44 -64.76 22.14
CA LYS A 592 55.47 -64.35 20.72
C LYS A 592 55.81 -62.87 20.56
N GLN A 593 55.28 -62.01 21.42
CA GLN A 593 55.55 -60.57 21.39
C GLN A 593 57.01 -60.25 21.75
N LEU A 594 57.60 -61.06 22.62
CA LEU A 594 58.95 -60.87 23.14
C LEU A 594 60.02 -61.75 22.47
N ASN A 595 59.60 -62.63 21.55
CA ASN A 595 60.45 -63.63 20.89
C ASN A 595 61.21 -64.53 21.89
N LEU A 596 60.46 -65.11 22.84
CA LEU A 596 60.97 -65.99 23.89
C LEU A 596 60.55 -67.46 23.66
N PRO A 597 61.35 -68.44 24.14
CA PRO A 597 60.95 -69.85 24.19
C PRO A 597 59.72 -70.07 25.08
N ASN A 598 58.90 -71.06 24.74
CA ASN A 598 57.64 -71.38 25.46
C ASN A 598 57.42 -72.89 25.66
N GLU A 599 58.51 -73.67 25.64
CA GLU A 599 58.52 -75.11 25.88
C GLU A 599 58.30 -75.45 27.36
N GLN A 600 58.70 -74.53 28.26
CA GLN A 600 58.47 -74.58 29.69
C GLN A 600 57.95 -73.23 30.17
N GLY A 601 57.03 -73.23 31.13
CA GLY A 601 56.41 -72.04 31.68
C GLY A 601 55.43 -72.36 32.81
N LEU A 602 54.46 -71.47 33.04
CA LEU A 602 53.49 -71.58 34.13
C LEU A 602 52.74 -72.91 34.15
N SER A 603 52.23 -73.37 32.99
CA SER A 603 51.53 -74.66 32.86
C SER A 603 52.38 -75.84 33.35
N SER A 604 53.62 -75.97 32.86
CA SER A 604 54.53 -77.04 33.29
C SER A 604 54.91 -76.94 34.77
N LEU A 605 54.99 -75.74 35.35
CA LEU A 605 55.28 -75.56 36.78
C LEU A 605 54.12 -75.97 37.67
N LEU A 606 52.88 -75.71 37.22
CA LEU A 606 51.65 -76.11 37.90
C LEU A 606 51.44 -77.63 37.85
N GLU A 607 51.90 -78.30 36.79
CA GLU A 607 51.87 -79.76 36.67
C GLU A 607 53.03 -80.46 37.41
N SER A 608 54.16 -79.78 37.65
CA SER A 608 55.34 -80.36 38.30
C SER A 608 55.20 -80.49 39.83
N GLU A 609 55.60 -81.65 40.37
CA GLU A 609 55.72 -81.91 41.83
C GLU A 609 57.06 -81.44 42.44
N VAL A 610 57.96 -80.86 41.63
CA VAL A 610 59.32 -80.48 42.05
C VAL A 610 59.31 -79.15 42.83
N ASN A 611 60.18 -79.00 43.85
CA ASN A 611 60.40 -77.73 44.54
C ASN A 611 60.83 -76.62 43.56
N LEU A 612 60.42 -75.36 43.82
CA LEU A 612 60.70 -74.22 42.94
C LEU A 612 62.19 -74.19 42.51
N PRO A 613 62.50 -74.19 41.20
CA PRO A 613 63.87 -73.93 40.76
C PRO A 613 64.34 -72.55 41.25
N ASN A 614 65.60 -72.40 41.66
CA ASN A 614 66.17 -71.11 42.07
C ASN A 614 66.23 -70.06 40.94
N HIS A 615 65.98 -70.45 39.69
CA HIS A 615 65.92 -69.56 38.53
C HIS A 615 64.90 -70.11 37.53
N ILE A 616 63.72 -69.49 37.46
CA ILE A 616 62.58 -69.95 36.64
C ILE A 616 62.35 -69.01 35.44
N SER A 617 62.99 -67.85 35.46
CA SER A 617 62.82 -66.78 34.49
C SER A 617 63.91 -66.76 33.43
N VAL A 618 63.51 -66.39 32.20
CA VAL A 618 64.45 -65.94 31.19
C VAL A 618 64.73 -64.46 31.47
N PRO A 619 66.00 -64.06 31.74
CA PRO A 619 66.34 -62.65 31.87
C PRO A 619 65.98 -61.92 30.59
N TYR A 620 65.15 -60.88 30.69
CA TYR A 620 64.75 -60.13 29.51
C TYR A 620 65.90 -59.22 29.02
N SER A 621 66.20 -59.30 27.72
CA SER A 621 67.29 -58.61 27.02
C SER A 621 67.40 -57.11 27.37
N GLY A 622 68.32 -56.78 28.29
CA GLY A 622 68.77 -55.41 28.56
C GLY A 622 68.36 -54.78 29.90
N SER A 623 67.55 -55.43 30.75
CA SER A 623 67.21 -54.90 32.09
C SER A 623 67.37 -55.95 33.18
N SER A 624 68.23 -55.71 34.17
CA SER A 624 68.52 -56.62 35.29
C SER A 624 67.40 -56.75 36.35
N TYR A 625 66.21 -56.21 36.08
CA TYR A 625 65.13 -56.04 37.06
C TYR A 625 63.79 -56.65 36.62
N ILE A 626 63.69 -57.22 35.41
CA ILE A 626 62.48 -57.87 34.91
C ILE A 626 62.78 -59.32 34.55
N ASP A 627 62.05 -60.21 35.21
CA ASP A 627 62.01 -61.63 34.94
C ASP A 627 60.68 -61.98 34.28
N ILE A 628 60.70 -62.87 33.30
CA ILE A 628 59.49 -63.25 32.55
C ILE A 628 59.27 -64.75 32.64
N LEU A 629 58.08 -65.12 33.09
CA LEU A 629 57.56 -66.49 33.09
C LEU A 629 56.50 -66.62 32.00
N THR A 630 56.84 -67.35 30.95
CA THR A 630 55.91 -67.62 29.85
C THR A 630 54.82 -68.63 30.29
N ALA A 631 53.75 -68.77 29.50
CA ALA A 631 52.65 -69.66 29.83
C ALA A 631 53.04 -71.15 29.80
N GLY A 632 54.04 -71.51 28.98
CA GLY A 632 54.38 -72.89 28.66
C GLY A 632 53.43 -73.51 27.62
N PRO A 633 53.49 -74.83 27.40
CA PRO A 633 52.60 -75.53 26.48
C PRO A 633 51.13 -75.37 26.89
N ILE A 634 50.22 -75.33 25.91
CA ILE A 634 48.78 -75.20 26.18
C ILE A 634 48.28 -76.47 26.89
N PRO A 635 47.81 -76.39 28.15
CA PRO A 635 47.37 -77.55 28.90
C PRO A 635 45.98 -78.02 28.46
N THR A 636 45.62 -79.26 28.79
CA THR A 636 44.31 -79.85 28.46
C THR A 636 43.17 -79.17 29.23
N ASP A 637 43.38 -78.84 30.50
CA ASP A 637 42.45 -78.07 31.33
C ASP A 637 43.14 -76.91 32.06
N PRO A 638 43.21 -75.72 31.44
CA PRO A 638 43.72 -74.50 32.04
C PRO A 638 43.07 -74.12 33.38
N ALA A 639 41.76 -74.33 33.52
CA ALA A 639 41.01 -73.87 34.69
C ALA A 639 41.36 -74.71 35.93
N HIS A 640 41.53 -76.02 35.75
CA HIS A 640 41.99 -76.91 36.81
C HIS A 640 43.38 -76.51 37.32
N LEU A 641 44.34 -76.21 36.44
CA LEU A 641 45.68 -75.80 36.84
C LEU A 641 45.67 -74.46 37.60
N LEU A 642 44.92 -73.47 37.13
CA LEU A 642 44.82 -72.15 37.77
C LEU A 642 44.10 -72.16 39.11
N SER A 643 43.19 -73.12 39.33
CA SER A 643 42.49 -73.31 40.62
C SER A 643 43.20 -74.27 41.58
N SER A 644 44.34 -74.83 41.18
CA SER A 644 45.08 -75.79 41.99
C SER A 644 45.71 -75.13 43.25
N PRO A 645 45.86 -75.87 44.36
CA PRO A 645 46.63 -75.39 45.52
C PRO A 645 48.07 -75.01 45.16
N ARG A 646 48.61 -75.62 44.11
CA ARG A 646 49.95 -75.34 43.59
C ARG A 646 50.08 -73.90 43.08
N MET A 647 49.04 -73.34 42.46
CA MET A 647 49.03 -71.94 42.04
C MET A 647 49.21 -71.00 43.23
N ILE A 648 48.51 -71.26 44.33
CA ILE A 648 48.60 -70.46 45.56
C ILE A 648 50.03 -70.54 46.15
N GLN A 649 50.62 -71.73 46.19
CA GLN A 649 51.99 -71.93 46.68
C GLN A 649 53.03 -71.20 45.82
N LEU A 650 52.90 -71.28 44.49
CA LEU A 650 53.80 -70.59 43.56
C LEU A 650 53.67 -69.07 43.70
N MET A 651 52.44 -68.54 43.79
CA MET A 651 52.22 -67.12 43.98
C MET A 651 52.83 -66.61 45.29
N ALA A 652 52.66 -67.34 46.40
CA ALA A 652 53.30 -66.99 47.67
C ALA A 652 54.84 -66.96 47.56
N ALA A 653 55.43 -67.97 46.91
CA ALA A 653 56.87 -68.02 46.69
C ALA A 653 57.38 -66.90 45.77
N PHE A 654 56.61 -66.50 44.76
CA PHE A 654 56.96 -65.37 43.89
C PHE A 654 56.90 -64.03 44.64
N GLU A 655 55.89 -63.83 45.49
CA GLU A 655 55.73 -62.62 46.30
C GLU A 655 56.79 -62.47 47.43
N GLU A 656 57.52 -63.54 47.76
CA GLU A 656 58.67 -63.51 48.66
C GLU A 656 59.97 -63.12 47.94
N ASN A 657 60.13 -63.52 46.68
CA ASN A 657 61.38 -63.34 45.92
C ASN A 657 61.39 -62.07 45.04
N TYR A 658 60.23 -61.53 44.72
CA TYR A 658 60.05 -60.35 43.87
C TYR A 658 59.35 -59.23 44.62
N ASP A 659 59.73 -57.98 44.31
CA ASP A 659 59.05 -56.80 44.87
C ASP A 659 57.64 -56.64 44.30
N LEU A 660 57.42 -57.10 43.06
CA LEU A 660 56.14 -57.05 42.36
C LEU A 660 56.00 -58.22 41.37
N VAL A 661 54.89 -58.93 41.46
CA VAL A 661 54.49 -59.97 40.50
C VAL A 661 53.33 -59.42 39.65
N ILE A 662 53.51 -59.32 38.34
CA ILE A 662 52.49 -58.87 37.39
C ILE A 662 51.99 -60.07 36.61
N ILE A 663 50.68 -60.26 36.54
CA ILE A 663 50.06 -61.41 35.89
C ILE A 663 49.22 -60.93 34.69
N ASP A 664 49.59 -61.33 33.48
CA ASP A 664 48.78 -61.15 32.27
C ASP A 664 47.74 -62.27 32.20
N ALA A 665 46.47 -61.93 32.35
CA ALA A 665 45.36 -62.88 32.43
C ALA A 665 44.42 -62.75 31.22
N PRO A 666 43.67 -63.81 30.84
CA PRO A 666 42.68 -63.73 29.76
C PRO A 666 41.56 -62.71 30.07
N SER A 667 40.74 -62.37 29.09
CA SER A 667 39.60 -61.46 29.29
C SER A 667 38.54 -62.09 30.20
N VAL A 668 37.93 -61.29 31.06
CA VAL A 668 36.96 -61.75 32.09
C VAL A 668 35.63 -62.21 31.50
N LEU A 669 35.19 -61.61 30.40
CA LEU A 669 33.94 -62.04 29.76
C LEU A 669 34.20 -63.29 28.93
N GLY A 670 33.41 -64.34 29.20
CA GLY A 670 33.38 -65.59 28.44
C GLY A 670 34.20 -66.74 29.03
N LEU A 671 35.17 -66.47 29.93
CA LEU A 671 36.06 -67.49 30.50
C LEU A 671 36.19 -67.34 32.02
N VAL A 672 36.32 -68.46 32.74
CA VAL A 672 36.50 -68.49 34.21
C VAL A 672 37.95 -68.27 34.64
N ASP A 673 38.91 -68.53 33.75
CA ASP A 673 40.35 -68.49 34.02
C ASP A 673 40.80 -67.16 34.65
N ALA A 674 40.30 -66.02 34.18
CA ALA A 674 40.63 -64.71 34.74
C ALA A 674 40.16 -64.57 36.20
N MET A 675 38.98 -65.12 36.53
CA MET A 675 38.47 -65.11 37.91
C MET A 675 39.28 -66.02 38.83
N LEU A 676 39.73 -67.18 38.32
CA LEU A 676 40.58 -68.10 39.07
C LEU A 676 41.95 -67.48 39.36
N THR A 677 42.59 -66.88 38.34
CA THR A 677 43.86 -66.15 38.50
C THR A 677 43.72 -64.97 39.46
N ALA A 678 42.63 -64.19 39.35
CA ALA A 678 42.36 -63.06 40.22
C ALA A 678 42.24 -63.46 41.69
N SER A 679 41.70 -64.65 42.00
CA SER A 679 41.59 -65.15 43.38
C SER A 679 42.93 -65.41 44.06
N SER A 680 44.01 -65.57 43.27
CA SER A 680 45.38 -65.77 43.77
C SER A 680 46.21 -64.49 43.77
N CYS A 681 45.62 -63.33 43.44
CA CYS A 681 46.30 -62.04 43.35
C CYS A 681 45.75 -61.05 44.39
N ARG A 682 46.59 -60.13 44.87
CA ARG A 682 46.17 -59.09 45.83
C ARG A 682 45.37 -57.98 45.17
N SER A 683 45.74 -57.57 43.96
CA SER A 683 45.11 -56.46 43.24
C SER A 683 44.80 -56.83 41.79
N VAL A 684 43.66 -56.37 41.28
CA VAL A 684 43.25 -56.55 39.88
C VAL A 684 43.04 -55.20 39.22
N VAL A 685 43.60 -55.03 38.02
CA VAL A 685 43.36 -53.87 37.16
C VAL A 685 42.69 -54.34 35.87
N MET A 686 41.63 -53.66 35.50
CA MET A 686 40.91 -53.92 34.27
C MET A 686 41.23 -52.87 33.22
N MET A 687 41.64 -53.29 32.02
CA MET A 687 41.77 -52.45 30.85
C MET A 687 40.46 -52.42 30.05
N ALA A 688 40.04 -51.23 29.63
CA ALA A 688 38.86 -51.00 28.81
C ALA A 688 39.25 -50.30 27.50
N SER A 689 38.98 -50.92 26.35
CA SER A 689 39.27 -50.32 25.05
C SER A 689 38.17 -49.35 24.61
N MET A 690 38.53 -48.07 24.52
CA MET A 690 37.64 -46.97 24.14
C MET A 690 37.11 -47.17 22.71
N GLY A 691 35.81 -46.96 22.52
CA GLY A 691 35.09 -47.13 21.26
C GLY A 691 34.89 -48.58 20.82
N LYS A 692 35.26 -49.56 21.64
CA LYS A 692 35.08 -51.00 21.37
C LYS A 692 34.28 -51.72 22.45
N VAL A 693 34.58 -51.47 23.73
CA VAL A 693 33.81 -52.06 24.83
C VAL A 693 32.46 -51.39 24.96
N THR A 694 31.38 -52.17 25.05
CA THR A 694 30.03 -51.63 25.30
C THR A 694 29.79 -51.36 26.78
N ARG A 695 28.85 -50.46 27.08
CA ARG A 695 28.42 -50.15 28.46
C ARG A 695 27.95 -51.39 29.20
N THR A 696 27.26 -52.29 28.50
CA THR A 696 26.77 -53.56 29.02
C THR A 696 27.91 -54.53 29.34
N GLN A 697 28.87 -54.70 28.42
CA GLN A 697 30.06 -55.54 28.64
C GLN A 697 30.93 -55.01 29.78
N LEU A 698 31.16 -53.70 29.84
CA LEU A 698 31.93 -53.08 30.91
C LEU A 698 31.30 -53.36 32.28
N ASN A 699 29.99 -53.13 32.43
CA ASN A 699 29.26 -53.42 33.67
C ASN A 699 29.33 -54.88 34.07
N GLN A 700 29.24 -55.79 33.11
CA GLN A 700 29.32 -57.21 33.39
C GLN A 700 30.71 -57.59 33.90
N ALA A 701 31.76 -57.08 33.25
CA ALA A 701 33.15 -57.35 33.64
C ALA A 701 33.48 -56.76 35.03
N THR A 702 33.07 -55.52 35.31
CA THR A 702 33.28 -54.91 36.64
C THR A 702 32.50 -55.63 37.73
N ARG A 703 31.26 -56.07 37.48
CA ARG A 703 30.48 -56.87 38.44
C ARG A 703 31.12 -58.23 38.75
N MET A 704 31.76 -58.86 37.76
CA MET A 704 32.49 -60.12 37.99
C MET A 704 33.74 -59.87 38.84
N LEU A 705 34.55 -58.88 38.47
CA LEU A 705 35.84 -58.58 39.12
C LEU A 705 35.74 -57.85 40.47
N SER A 706 34.68 -57.08 40.72
CA SER A 706 34.48 -56.36 42.00
C SER A 706 34.45 -57.28 43.22
N LYS A 707 34.24 -58.59 43.02
CA LYS A 707 34.35 -59.62 44.05
C LYS A 707 35.79 -60.03 44.39
N LEU A 708 36.78 -59.60 43.60
CA LEU A 708 38.17 -60.07 43.62
C LEU A 708 39.17 -58.89 43.57
N ASN A 709 39.02 -57.91 44.46
CA ASN A 709 39.96 -56.79 44.66
C ASN A 709 40.29 -55.98 43.38
N LEU A 710 39.26 -55.67 42.59
CA LEU A 710 39.39 -54.73 41.46
C LEU A 710 39.63 -53.31 41.98
N ILE A 711 40.84 -52.79 41.77
CA ILE A 711 41.27 -51.49 42.31
C ILE A 711 40.98 -50.32 41.37
N GLY A 712 40.75 -50.57 40.08
CA GLY A 712 40.47 -49.52 39.12
C GLY A 712 40.51 -49.97 37.66
N VAL A 713 40.21 -49.02 36.77
CA VAL A 713 40.13 -49.24 35.32
C VAL A 713 41.16 -48.37 34.58
N VAL A 714 41.75 -48.90 33.51
CA VAL A 714 42.64 -48.17 32.59
C VAL A 714 41.96 -48.03 31.23
N ALA A 715 41.86 -46.80 30.72
CA ALA A 715 41.27 -46.52 29.41
C ALA A 715 42.32 -46.66 28.29
N ASN A 716 42.14 -47.63 27.39
CA ASN A 716 43.01 -47.81 26.22
C ASN A 716 42.41 -47.13 24.97
N GLY A 717 43.20 -46.28 24.31
CA GLY A 717 42.79 -45.63 23.06
C GLY A 717 41.92 -44.40 23.27
N ALA A 718 42.07 -43.71 24.42
CA ALA A 718 41.40 -42.45 24.68
C ALA A 718 41.83 -41.37 23.67
N SER A 719 40.90 -40.49 23.29
CA SER A 719 41.16 -39.33 22.44
C SER A 719 42.16 -38.37 23.12
N PRO A 720 43.01 -37.65 22.38
CA PRO A 720 43.92 -36.63 22.96
C PRO A 720 43.20 -35.54 23.76
N SER A 721 41.91 -35.29 23.46
CA SER A 721 41.05 -34.36 24.22
C SER A 721 40.70 -34.86 25.62
N ASP A 722 40.69 -36.19 25.80
CA ASP A 722 40.24 -36.88 27.01
C ASP A 722 41.41 -37.45 27.80
N SER A 723 42.63 -37.36 27.25
CA SER A 723 43.84 -37.81 27.92
C SER A 723 44.25 -36.81 28.99
N THR A 724 44.47 -37.29 30.21
CA THR A 724 45.04 -36.51 31.33
C THR A 724 46.50 -36.10 31.07
N TYR A 725 47.10 -36.60 30.00
CA TYR A 725 48.45 -36.31 29.57
C TYR A 725 48.50 -35.03 28.74
N VAL A 726 49.19 -34.00 29.26
CA VAL A 726 49.54 -32.79 28.50
C VAL A 726 50.95 -32.97 27.95
N PRO A 727 51.13 -33.11 26.63
CA PRO A 727 52.46 -33.29 26.05
C PRO A 727 53.34 -32.08 26.36
N TYR A 728 54.56 -32.32 26.84
CA TYR A 728 55.55 -31.26 27.00
C TYR A 728 56.03 -30.80 25.62
N VAL A 729 55.48 -29.70 25.12
CA VAL A 729 55.89 -29.12 23.84
C VAL A 729 57.29 -28.53 24.02
N LYS A 730 58.32 -29.21 23.49
CA LYS A 730 59.62 -28.53 23.27
C LYS A 730 59.37 -27.39 22.27
N PRO A 731 59.73 -26.13 22.59
CA PRO A 731 59.56 -25.04 21.65
C PRO A 731 60.32 -25.37 20.36
N LYS A 732 59.62 -25.31 19.23
CA LYS A 732 60.22 -25.40 17.89
C LYS A 732 61.34 -24.36 17.84
N GLN A 733 62.59 -24.80 17.66
CA GLN A 733 63.67 -23.89 17.26
C GLN A 733 63.24 -23.26 15.93
N LEU A 734 63.09 -21.93 15.93
CA LEU A 734 62.92 -21.14 14.73
C LEU A 734 64.13 -21.40 13.82
N VAL A 735 63.88 -22.06 12.69
CA VAL A 735 64.86 -22.18 11.62
C VAL A 735 64.92 -20.81 10.95
N LEU A 736 66.04 -20.09 11.13
CA LEU A 736 66.36 -18.90 10.35
C LEU A 736 66.57 -19.32 8.89
N GLN A 737 65.81 -18.72 7.97
CA GLN A 737 66.09 -18.81 6.53
C GLN A 737 67.42 -18.10 6.23
N PRO A 738 68.29 -18.65 5.37
CA PRO A 738 69.49 -17.96 4.94
C PRO A 738 69.11 -16.79 4.03
N ALA A 739 69.81 -15.67 4.22
CA ALA A 739 69.68 -14.48 3.40
C ALA A 739 70.02 -14.80 1.93
N MET A 740 69.23 -14.22 1.03
CA MET A 740 69.55 -14.12 -0.39
C MET A 740 70.85 -13.33 -0.55
N GLU A 741 71.87 -13.96 -1.11
CA GLU A 741 73.01 -13.23 -1.70
C GLU A 741 72.61 -12.75 -3.11
N GLU A 742 72.92 -11.48 -3.37
CA GLU A 742 72.80 -10.77 -4.65
C GLU A 742 73.70 -11.34 -5.75
#